data_AF-A0A9D6F0K2-F1
#
_entry.id   AF-A0A9D6F0K2-F1
#
_cell.length_a   1.000
_cell.length_b   1.000
_cell.length_c   1.000
_cell.angle_alpha   90.00
_cell.angle_beta   90.00
_cell.angle_gamma   90.00
#
_symmetry.space_group_name_H-M   'P 1'
#
loop_
_entity.id
_entity.type
_entity.pdbx_description
1 polymer ?
#
loop_
_entity_poly.entity_id
_entity_poly.type
_entity_poly.pdbx_seq_one_letter_code
_entity_poly.pdbx_strand_id
1 'polypeptide(L)'
;MASAVITEPIRTREPEQQEEQVRFEYPGIPTTCDGAEAVVHVEIHVAQAAGAYPITSSTTMGGGFNAAVMNGAKNLWGDTLLFFEPESEHSAATVCEGFAVAGGRVTNFTSGQGLVLMKEVLYTISGKRLPVLMNIGARALTSQGLNVHAGHDDVMSVADVGWGMLFGRNAQEAGDLTLIGRRAAEATQTPFFNVQDGFLTTHTVETVRLPEPEFMKEYIGDPKEKLVNLMDTANPMMSGVVQNQDSYMKGKIAQRWYYDRVEGILEECFELFYQKTGRRYDFVEAHRCEDAEFILVGMGSYMETAKVTIDYLRSKGIPAGCLNICVFRPFPSKQIVNALKNCTAFTVFERMDDPLSTTGNHLTREIKAAFCDAANGANGLEKIGRLPRIYHAAAGLGSRDVRPGDIIAAFQNMQKPDGQHFFCVGIDHALALRRGEDPDLRPKNGFSMRGHSVGGFGSVTTNKIIAVIAGNVFGKDVQAYPKYGSEKKGLPTTYYLTIGDSHIYMHSELEHIDLLCVNDPTAIMNPLTLDGLQAGGGIFMQSPHADAAAVWNHIPASVQKIIREKKYRVHFCDMVKIAREMASEADLQMRMQGIVLLGAFLKLTPYSRDSNMTEEQVYEGVEKALNKYFGKRGARVVQDNLNCVKRGYKETQEIPASLMK
;
A
#
# COMPACT_ATOMS: atom_id res chain seq x y z
N MET A 1 31.04 5.21 60.61
CA MET A 1 29.63 5.65 60.69
C MET A 1 29.42 6.68 59.60
N ALA A 2 28.43 6.43 58.73
CA ALA A 2 27.61 7.36 57.91
C ALA A 2 28.32 8.44 57.04
N SER A 3 27.88 8.84 55.86
CA SER A 3 26.79 8.42 54.97
C SER A 3 27.04 9.00 53.56
N ALA A 4 26.50 8.32 52.54
CA ALA A 4 26.49 8.70 51.14
C ALA A 4 25.60 9.92 50.81
N VAL A 5 25.84 10.60 49.68
CA VAL A 5 24.85 10.89 48.62
C VAL A 5 25.56 10.96 47.27
N ILE A 6 24.98 10.25 46.29
CA ILE A 6 25.34 10.13 44.88
C ILE A 6 24.48 11.13 44.07
N THR A 7 25.04 11.76 43.04
CA THR A 7 24.29 12.16 41.83
C THR A 7 25.17 11.99 40.59
N GLU A 8 24.95 10.83 39.96
CA GLU A 8 25.04 10.40 38.55
C GLU A 8 26.05 10.96 37.52
N PRO A 9 26.43 10.09 36.54
CA PRO A 9 27.63 10.21 35.74
C PRO A 9 27.41 11.00 34.44
N ILE A 10 28.53 11.56 33.99
CA ILE A 10 28.78 12.07 32.64
C ILE A 10 28.22 11.06 31.62
N ARG A 11 27.16 11.45 30.90
CA ARG A 11 26.73 10.74 29.70
C ARG A 11 27.92 10.78 28.73
N THR A 12 28.46 9.61 28.40
CA THR A 12 29.17 9.41 27.14
C THR A 12 28.26 9.91 26.03
N ARG A 13 28.64 11.04 25.41
CA ARG A 13 28.13 11.39 24.09
C ARG A 13 28.46 10.21 23.20
N GLU A 14 27.43 9.48 22.79
CA GLU A 14 27.53 8.66 21.59
C GLU A 14 28.06 9.59 20.49
N PRO A 15 29.01 9.13 19.67
CA PRO A 15 29.51 9.95 18.58
C PRO A 15 28.30 10.34 17.74
N GLU A 16 28.05 11.64 17.60
CA GLU A 16 27.30 12.15 16.45
C GLU A 16 28.02 11.58 15.24
N GLN A 17 27.48 10.51 14.66
CA GLN A 17 27.71 10.23 13.27
C GLN A 17 27.14 11.45 12.54
N GLN A 18 28.01 12.43 12.29
CA GLN A 18 27.90 13.23 11.09
C GLN A 18 28.01 12.22 9.93
N GLU A 19 26.90 11.56 9.61
CA GLU A 19 26.72 11.03 8.27
C GLU A 19 26.76 12.27 7.37
N GLU A 20 27.86 12.44 6.64
CA GLU A 20 27.79 13.20 5.40
C GLU A 20 26.57 12.67 4.66
N GLN A 21 25.51 13.48 4.54
CA GLN A 21 24.31 13.07 3.81
C GLN A 21 24.77 12.76 2.39
N VAL A 22 24.92 11.47 2.08
CA VAL A 22 25.26 11.00 0.75
C VAL A 22 24.16 11.51 -0.16
N ARG A 23 24.49 12.54 -0.93
CA ARG A 23 23.54 13.17 -1.84
C ARG A 23 23.45 12.28 -3.08
N PHE A 24 22.48 11.38 -3.08
CA PHE A 24 22.17 10.56 -4.25
C PHE A 24 21.74 11.45 -5.42
N GLU A 25 22.08 11.00 -6.64
CA GLU A 25 21.81 11.74 -7.87
C GLU A 25 20.32 11.96 -8.10
N TYR A 26 19.51 10.95 -7.76
CA TYR A 26 18.07 10.92 -7.97
C TYR A 26 17.33 10.57 -6.67
N PRO A 27 17.25 11.53 -5.72
CA PRO A 27 16.61 11.30 -4.42
C PRO A 27 15.08 11.09 -4.51
N GLY A 28 14.49 11.26 -5.69
CA GLY A 28 13.06 11.14 -5.96
C GLY A 28 12.30 12.44 -5.67
N ILE A 29 11.20 12.64 -6.41
CA ILE A 29 10.29 13.79 -6.31
C ILE A 29 9.38 13.60 -5.09
N PRO A 30 9.52 14.40 -4.02
CA PRO A 30 8.65 14.28 -2.85
C PRO A 30 7.21 14.59 -3.22
N THR A 31 6.29 13.72 -2.83
CA THR A 31 4.86 13.90 -3.08
C THR A 31 4.05 13.06 -2.11
N THR A 32 2.73 13.20 -2.19
CA THR A 32 1.75 12.36 -1.51
C THR A 32 0.83 11.77 -2.57
N CYS A 33 0.84 10.44 -2.68
CA CYS A 33 0.05 9.69 -3.66
C CYS A 33 -0.24 8.26 -3.18
N ASP A 34 -1.16 7.55 -3.82
CA ASP A 34 -1.37 6.12 -3.57
C ASP A 34 -0.52 5.22 -4.50
N GLY A 35 -0.50 3.92 -4.22
CA GLY A 35 0.29 2.96 -5.01
C GLY A 35 -0.15 2.87 -6.47
N ALA A 36 -1.42 3.14 -6.79
CA ALA A 36 -1.88 3.22 -8.17
C ALA A 36 -1.31 4.45 -8.89
N GLU A 37 -1.35 5.63 -8.24
CA GLU A 37 -0.75 6.85 -8.77
C GLU A 37 0.78 6.72 -8.97
N ALA A 38 1.49 6.05 -8.07
CA ALA A 38 2.93 5.80 -8.19
C ALA A 38 3.27 4.92 -9.41
N VAL A 39 2.51 3.85 -9.64
CA VAL A 39 2.65 3.00 -10.84
C VAL A 39 2.35 3.79 -12.12
N VAL A 40 1.24 4.54 -12.13
CA VAL A 40 0.85 5.35 -13.30
C VAL A 40 1.93 6.37 -13.63
N HIS A 41 2.53 7.02 -12.61
CA HIS A 41 3.65 7.94 -12.82
C HIS A 41 4.77 7.27 -13.60
N VAL A 42 5.19 6.06 -13.25
CA VAL A 42 6.24 5.37 -14.02
C VAL A 42 5.77 5.04 -15.44
N GLU A 43 4.61 4.39 -15.57
CA GLU A 43 4.15 3.83 -16.85
C GLU A 43 3.86 4.90 -17.91
N ILE A 44 3.30 6.05 -17.55
CA ILE A 44 3.03 7.12 -18.54
C ILE A 44 4.32 7.73 -19.09
N HIS A 45 5.43 7.64 -18.35
CA HIS A 45 6.72 8.14 -18.80
C HIS A 45 7.49 7.09 -19.61
N VAL A 46 7.37 5.79 -19.29
CA VAL A 46 8.22 4.76 -19.88
C VAL A 46 7.55 3.86 -20.92
N ALA A 47 6.22 3.65 -20.87
CA ALA A 47 5.54 2.78 -21.82
C ALA A 47 5.20 3.49 -23.15
N GLN A 48 4.83 2.72 -24.16
CA GLN A 48 4.26 3.23 -25.42
C GLN A 48 2.75 2.95 -25.48
N ALA A 49 2.30 1.86 -24.86
CA ALA A 49 0.90 1.50 -24.81
C ALA A 49 0.49 0.82 -23.50
N ALA A 50 -0.81 0.81 -23.23
CA ALA A 50 -1.44 -0.07 -22.26
C ALA A 50 -2.62 -0.82 -22.88
N GLY A 51 -2.66 -2.14 -22.71
CA GLY A 51 -3.87 -2.94 -22.92
C GLY A 51 -4.48 -3.24 -21.57
N ALA A 52 -5.71 -2.80 -21.30
CA ALA A 52 -6.32 -2.97 -19.98
C ALA A 52 -7.84 -3.14 -20.08
N TYR A 53 -8.42 -3.84 -19.10
CA TYR A 53 -9.86 -3.95 -18.93
C TYR A 53 -10.21 -3.61 -17.47
N PRO A 54 -11.30 -2.88 -17.20
CA PRO A 54 -11.57 -2.35 -15.87
C PRO A 54 -11.97 -3.45 -14.88
N ILE A 55 -11.12 -3.67 -13.88
CA ILE A 55 -11.42 -4.50 -12.72
C ILE A 55 -10.93 -3.83 -11.44
N THR A 56 -11.73 -3.83 -10.37
CA THR A 56 -11.28 -3.34 -9.06
C THR A 56 -10.25 -4.31 -8.49
N SER A 57 -9.09 -3.90 -7.96
CA SER A 57 -8.68 -2.53 -7.60
C SER A 57 -7.72 -1.85 -8.59
N SER A 58 -7.38 -2.49 -9.71
CA SER A 58 -6.47 -1.93 -10.73
C SER A 58 -7.08 -0.87 -11.64
N THR A 59 -8.41 -0.70 -11.63
CA THR A 59 -9.12 0.25 -12.49
C THR A 59 -8.55 1.68 -12.41
N THR A 60 -8.08 2.11 -11.24
CA THR A 60 -7.48 3.44 -11.05
C THR A 60 -6.18 3.60 -11.83
N MET A 61 -5.37 2.54 -11.94
CA MET A 61 -4.14 2.57 -12.74
C MET A 61 -4.46 2.70 -14.25
N GLY A 62 -5.38 1.87 -14.76
CA GLY A 62 -5.83 1.96 -16.15
C GLY A 62 -6.47 3.31 -16.49
N GLY A 63 -7.32 3.83 -15.60
CA GLY A 63 -7.91 5.16 -15.74
C GLY A 63 -6.89 6.29 -15.72
N GLY A 64 -5.85 6.20 -14.89
CA GLY A 64 -4.76 7.17 -14.83
C GLY A 64 -3.94 7.21 -16.12
N PHE A 65 -3.58 6.05 -16.67
CA PHE A 65 -2.88 5.95 -17.95
C PHE A 65 -3.75 6.47 -19.10
N ASN A 66 -5.02 6.05 -19.19
CA ASN A 66 -5.95 6.50 -20.22
C ASN A 66 -6.17 8.03 -20.14
N ALA A 67 -6.23 8.60 -18.93
CA ALA A 67 -6.30 10.05 -18.76
C ALA A 67 -5.07 10.77 -19.35
N ALA A 68 -3.86 10.21 -19.20
CA ALA A 68 -2.65 10.77 -19.83
C ALA A 68 -2.74 10.71 -21.37
N VAL A 69 -3.19 9.59 -21.92
CA VAL A 69 -3.44 9.42 -23.37
C VAL A 69 -4.41 10.47 -23.90
N MET A 70 -5.56 10.66 -23.24
CA MET A 70 -6.57 11.64 -23.65
C MET A 70 -6.06 13.09 -23.57
N ASN A 71 -5.08 13.38 -22.71
CA ASN A 71 -4.45 14.70 -22.63
C ASN A 71 -3.30 14.86 -23.64
N GLY A 72 -3.07 13.90 -24.54
CA GLY A 72 -2.01 13.96 -25.54
C GLY A 72 -0.60 13.80 -24.96
N ALA A 73 -0.48 13.13 -23.82
CA ALA A 73 0.82 12.88 -23.20
C ALA A 73 1.73 12.05 -24.12
N LYS A 74 3.03 12.34 -24.02
CA LYS A 74 4.09 11.61 -24.70
C LYS A 74 5.02 11.00 -23.66
N ASN A 75 5.58 9.85 -23.98
CA ASN A 75 6.60 9.22 -23.14
C ASN A 75 7.96 9.95 -23.25
N LEU A 76 8.97 9.46 -22.53
CA LEU A 76 10.31 10.07 -22.46
C LEU A 76 11.09 10.12 -23.79
N TRP A 77 10.62 9.40 -24.81
CA TRP A 77 11.18 9.37 -26.17
C TRP A 77 10.29 10.06 -27.20
N GLY A 78 9.24 10.73 -26.75
CA GLY A 78 8.36 11.54 -27.60
C GLY A 78 7.31 10.75 -28.37
N ASP A 79 7.16 9.45 -28.11
CA ASP A 79 6.09 8.63 -28.67
C ASP A 79 4.75 9.00 -28.00
N THR A 80 3.69 9.10 -28.81
CA THR A 80 2.32 9.30 -28.29
C THR A 80 1.84 8.02 -27.60
N LEU A 81 1.34 8.15 -26.38
CA LEU A 81 0.80 7.02 -25.62
C LEU A 81 -0.48 6.45 -26.27
N LEU A 82 -0.67 5.13 -26.19
CA LEU A 82 -1.87 4.44 -26.68
C LEU A 82 -2.56 3.66 -25.56
N PHE A 83 -3.90 3.68 -25.52
CA PHE A 83 -4.69 2.88 -24.59
C PHE A 83 -5.70 2.02 -25.36
N PHE A 84 -5.70 0.73 -25.09
CA PHE A 84 -6.59 -0.24 -25.69
C PHE A 84 -7.49 -0.86 -24.61
N GLU A 85 -8.80 -0.70 -24.77
CA GLU A 85 -9.83 -1.31 -23.93
C GLU A 85 -10.63 -2.33 -24.76
N PRO A 86 -10.24 -3.62 -24.74
CA PRO A 86 -10.97 -4.68 -25.43
C PRO A 86 -12.18 -5.16 -24.59
N GLU A 87 -12.79 -6.28 -24.96
CA GLU A 87 -14.00 -6.79 -24.32
C GLU A 87 -13.76 -7.60 -23.02
N SER A 88 -12.52 -7.99 -22.74
CA SER A 88 -12.15 -8.81 -21.58
C SER A 88 -10.67 -8.67 -21.18
N GLU A 89 -10.32 -9.12 -19.97
CA GLU A 89 -8.93 -9.22 -19.52
C GLU A 89 -8.09 -10.17 -20.38
N HIS A 90 -8.68 -11.27 -20.86
CA HIS A 90 -8.01 -12.18 -21.79
C HIS A 90 -7.52 -11.42 -23.02
N SER A 91 -8.43 -10.69 -23.69
CA SER A 91 -8.09 -9.89 -24.86
C SER A 91 -7.18 -8.71 -24.53
N ALA A 92 -7.26 -8.14 -23.34
CA ALA A 92 -6.32 -7.10 -22.88
C ALA A 92 -4.88 -7.63 -22.79
N ALA A 93 -4.69 -8.86 -22.29
CA ALA A 93 -3.39 -9.52 -22.33
C ALA A 93 -2.97 -9.83 -23.78
N THR A 94 -3.88 -10.25 -24.66
CA THR A 94 -3.57 -10.51 -26.08
C THR A 94 -3.15 -9.24 -26.83
N VAL A 95 -3.74 -8.09 -26.50
CA VAL A 95 -3.27 -6.79 -27.02
C VAL A 95 -1.82 -6.53 -26.58
N CYS A 96 -1.51 -6.79 -25.31
CA CYS A 96 -0.13 -6.65 -24.81
C CYS A 96 0.83 -7.60 -25.53
N GLU A 97 0.43 -8.86 -25.73
CA GLU A 97 1.20 -9.82 -26.51
C GLU A 97 1.47 -9.28 -27.93
N GLY A 98 0.43 -8.89 -28.67
CA GLY A 98 0.57 -8.39 -30.04
C GLY A 98 1.45 -7.14 -30.15
N PHE A 99 1.29 -6.20 -29.21
CA PHE A 99 2.09 -4.97 -29.17
C PHE A 99 3.57 -5.27 -28.90
N ALA A 100 3.85 -6.17 -27.96
CA ALA A 100 5.22 -6.58 -27.63
C ALA A 100 5.88 -7.40 -28.74
N VAL A 101 5.13 -8.27 -29.42
CA VAL A 101 5.61 -9.03 -30.59
C VAL A 101 6.02 -8.08 -31.72
N ALA A 102 5.37 -6.93 -31.86
CA ALA A 102 5.73 -5.87 -32.79
C ALA A 102 6.90 -4.98 -32.32
N GLY A 103 7.61 -5.35 -31.24
CA GLY A 103 8.76 -4.62 -30.69
C GLY A 103 8.39 -3.42 -29.82
N GLY A 104 7.13 -3.30 -29.41
CA GLY A 104 6.65 -2.19 -28.60
C GLY A 104 6.70 -2.44 -27.09
N ARG A 105 6.95 -1.39 -26.32
CA ARG A 105 6.90 -1.43 -24.85
C ARG A 105 5.47 -1.21 -24.36
N VAL A 106 4.91 -2.22 -23.72
CA VAL A 106 3.51 -2.22 -23.27
C VAL A 106 3.38 -2.54 -21.78
N THR A 107 2.28 -2.09 -21.17
CA THR A 107 1.87 -2.40 -19.80
C THR A 107 0.42 -2.90 -19.74
N ASN A 108 0.06 -3.51 -18.61
CA ASN A 108 -1.30 -3.94 -18.29
C ASN A 108 -1.60 -3.63 -16.83
N PHE A 109 -2.88 -3.42 -16.50
CA PHE A 109 -3.38 -3.23 -15.15
C PHE A 109 -4.52 -4.20 -14.87
N THR A 110 -4.32 -5.16 -13.95
CA THR A 110 -5.34 -6.18 -13.65
C THR A 110 -5.38 -6.56 -12.17
N SER A 111 -6.38 -7.35 -11.77
CA SER A 111 -6.61 -7.81 -10.39
C SER A 111 -7.53 -9.03 -10.40
N GLY A 112 -7.42 -9.90 -9.40
CA GLY A 112 -8.41 -10.92 -9.09
C GLY A 112 -8.73 -11.85 -10.28
N GLN A 113 -10.02 -11.97 -10.59
CA GLN A 113 -10.52 -12.81 -11.69
C GLN A 113 -9.89 -12.48 -13.03
N GLY A 114 -9.62 -11.19 -13.25
CA GLY A 114 -9.03 -10.70 -14.49
C GLY A 114 -7.66 -11.32 -14.75
N LEU A 115 -6.81 -11.45 -13.72
CA LEU A 115 -5.50 -12.07 -13.85
C LEU A 115 -5.60 -13.57 -14.19
N VAL A 116 -6.52 -14.29 -13.55
CA VAL A 116 -6.74 -15.72 -13.82
C VAL A 116 -7.30 -15.93 -15.22
N LEU A 117 -8.17 -15.05 -15.69
CA LEU A 117 -8.72 -15.07 -17.05
C LEU A 117 -7.62 -14.88 -18.12
N MET A 118 -6.50 -14.23 -17.78
CA MET A 118 -5.34 -14.07 -18.66
C MET A 118 -4.42 -15.31 -18.72
N LYS A 119 -4.59 -16.32 -17.84
CA LYS A 119 -3.57 -17.38 -17.61
C LYS A 119 -3.05 -18.06 -18.87
N GLU A 120 -3.91 -18.33 -19.84
CA GLU A 120 -3.49 -18.89 -21.14
C GLU A 120 -2.52 -17.97 -21.89
N VAL A 121 -2.88 -16.69 -22.02
CA VAL A 121 -2.07 -15.67 -22.71
C VAL A 121 -0.77 -15.38 -21.96
N LEU A 122 -0.75 -15.51 -20.63
CA LEU A 122 0.48 -15.34 -19.86
C LEU A 122 1.55 -16.38 -20.25
N TYR A 123 1.15 -17.62 -20.58
CA TYR A 123 2.06 -18.63 -21.12
C TYR A 123 2.56 -18.31 -22.53
N THR A 124 1.75 -17.64 -23.36
CA THR A 124 2.17 -17.26 -24.72
C THR A 124 3.18 -16.12 -24.67
N ILE A 125 2.92 -15.09 -23.86
CA ILE A 125 3.82 -13.94 -23.65
C ILE A 125 5.18 -14.41 -23.12
N SER A 126 5.19 -15.23 -22.07
CA SER A 126 6.45 -15.79 -21.57
C SER A 126 7.05 -16.70 -22.63
N GLY A 127 6.31 -17.64 -23.21
CA GLY A 127 6.82 -18.57 -24.23
C GLY A 127 7.51 -17.89 -25.42
N LYS A 128 7.03 -16.71 -25.83
CA LYS A 128 7.59 -15.87 -26.91
C LYS A 128 8.73 -14.94 -26.46
N ARG A 129 9.12 -14.97 -25.19
CA ARG A 129 10.20 -14.15 -24.59
C ARG A 129 9.94 -12.64 -24.71
N LEU A 130 8.69 -12.26 -24.47
CA LEU A 130 8.27 -10.86 -24.57
C LEU A 130 8.48 -10.16 -23.22
N PRO A 131 9.25 -9.07 -23.15
CA PRO A 131 9.56 -8.37 -21.89
C PRO A 131 8.43 -7.43 -21.46
N VAL A 132 7.25 -8.00 -21.21
CA VAL A 132 6.07 -7.27 -20.71
C VAL A 132 6.13 -7.15 -19.19
N LEU A 133 5.77 -5.98 -18.66
CA LEU A 133 5.48 -5.80 -17.24
C LEU A 133 3.98 -5.58 -17.06
N MET A 134 3.37 -6.34 -16.15
CA MET A 134 1.97 -6.15 -15.75
C MET A 134 1.89 -5.72 -14.28
N ASN A 135 1.08 -4.71 -13.98
CA ASN A 135 0.92 -4.17 -12.63
C ASN A 135 -0.38 -4.71 -12.01
N ILE A 136 -0.24 -5.41 -10.89
CA ILE A 136 -1.30 -6.20 -10.27
C ILE A 136 -1.71 -5.57 -8.93
N GLY A 137 -2.98 -5.20 -8.82
CA GLY A 137 -3.62 -4.95 -7.53
C GLY A 137 -4.14 -6.27 -6.95
N ALA A 138 -3.29 -7.02 -6.26
CA ALA A 138 -3.59 -8.37 -5.79
C ALA A 138 -4.91 -8.39 -5.01
N ARG A 139 -5.83 -9.26 -5.42
CA ARG A 139 -7.22 -9.28 -4.97
C ARG A 139 -7.68 -10.71 -4.75
N ALA A 140 -8.44 -10.90 -3.67
CA ALA A 140 -9.06 -12.18 -3.35
C ALA A 140 -9.93 -12.69 -4.51
N LEU A 141 -9.77 -13.97 -4.84
CA LEU A 141 -10.63 -14.62 -5.81
C LEU A 141 -12.03 -14.85 -5.22
N THR A 142 -13.04 -14.62 -6.03
CA THR A 142 -14.43 -15.01 -5.77
C THR A 142 -14.51 -16.53 -5.62
N SER A 143 -14.83 -16.99 -4.42
CA SER A 143 -15.03 -18.39 -4.06
C SER A 143 -16.42 -18.56 -3.44
N GLN A 144 -16.54 -18.71 -2.13
CA GLN A 144 -17.84 -18.73 -1.42
C GLN A 144 -18.59 -17.40 -1.50
N GLY A 145 -17.88 -16.31 -1.83
CA GLY A 145 -18.43 -14.98 -2.00
C GLY A 145 -17.48 -14.08 -2.79
N LEU A 146 -18.04 -13.02 -3.37
CA LEU A 146 -17.25 -11.99 -4.04
C LEU A 146 -16.57 -11.10 -3.00
N ASN A 147 -15.25 -10.95 -3.12
CA ASN A 147 -14.50 -9.94 -2.39
C ASN A 147 -13.69 -9.09 -3.38
N VAL A 148 -13.75 -7.76 -3.24
CA VAL A 148 -13.01 -6.83 -4.11
C VAL A 148 -11.65 -6.45 -3.55
N HIS A 149 -11.38 -6.81 -2.31
CA HIS A 149 -10.24 -6.39 -1.53
C HIS A 149 -9.05 -7.36 -1.61
N ALA A 150 -7.92 -6.99 -1.00
CA ALA A 150 -6.67 -7.73 -1.09
C ALA A 150 -6.78 -9.22 -0.73
N GLY A 151 -6.18 -10.04 -1.59
CA GLY A 151 -5.88 -11.46 -1.41
C GLY A 151 -4.73 -11.79 -2.37
N HIS A 152 -3.97 -12.83 -2.08
CA HIS A 152 -2.87 -13.28 -2.95
C HIS A 152 -3.26 -14.50 -3.80
N ASP A 153 -4.49 -14.98 -3.67
CA ASP A 153 -4.99 -16.16 -4.37
C ASP A 153 -4.92 -16.01 -5.89
N ASP A 154 -5.15 -14.80 -6.42
CA ASP A 154 -5.09 -14.49 -7.85
C ASP A 154 -3.67 -14.63 -8.40
N VAL A 155 -2.71 -13.99 -7.75
CA VAL A 155 -1.29 -13.99 -8.12
C VAL A 155 -0.69 -15.38 -7.96
N MET A 156 -1.06 -16.10 -6.89
CA MET A 156 -0.61 -17.48 -6.67
C MET A 156 -1.21 -18.47 -7.68
N SER A 157 -2.40 -18.18 -8.23
CA SER A 157 -3.03 -18.99 -9.28
C SER A 157 -2.28 -18.95 -10.62
N VAL A 158 -1.39 -17.98 -10.82
CA VAL A 158 -0.57 -17.82 -12.04
C VAL A 158 0.93 -17.92 -11.79
N ALA A 159 1.36 -18.38 -10.61
CA ALA A 159 2.78 -18.49 -10.25
C ALA A 159 3.61 -19.46 -11.12
N ASP A 160 2.95 -20.26 -11.95
CA ASP A 160 3.50 -21.29 -12.84
C ASP A 160 3.61 -20.87 -14.31
N VAL A 161 3.28 -19.61 -14.64
CA VAL A 161 3.25 -19.12 -16.04
C VAL A 161 4.62 -18.67 -16.58
N GLY A 162 5.67 -18.73 -15.77
CA GLY A 162 7.03 -18.38 -16.17
C GLY A 162 7.30 -16.87 -16.21
N TRP A 163 6.81 -16.15 -15.19
CA TRP A 163 6.96 -14.71 -15.02
C TRP A 163 7.74 -14.40 -13.74
N GLY A 164 8.53 -13.32 -13.75
CA GLY A 164 9.07 -12.75 -12.52
C GLY A 164 7.95 -12.15 -11.67
N MET A 165 8.07 -12.19 -10.35
CA MET A 165 7.02 -11.73 -9.43
C MET A 165 7.61 -10.91 -8.29
N LEU A 166 7.39 -9.60 -8.32
CA LEU A 166 7.84 -8.63 -7.32
C LEU A 166 6.65 -8.17 -6.47
N PHE A 167 6.81 -8.09 -5.15
CA PHE A 167 5.79 -7.67 -4.21
C PHE A 167 6.21 -6.38 -3.50
N GLY A 168 5.52 -5.28 -3.80
CA GLY A 168 5.64 -4.03 -3.06
C GLY A 168 4.74 -4.02 -1.83
N ARG A 169 5.28 -3.57 -0.70
CA ARG A 169 4.54 -3.47 0.58
C ARG A 169 3.73 -2.18 0.68
N ASN A 170 4.19 -1.10 0.07
CA ASN A 170 3.63 0.25 0.20
C ASN A 170 3.67 1.02 -1.13
N ALA A 171 3.14 2.24 -1.15
CA ALA A 171 3.04 3.03 -2.37
C ALA A 171 4.41 3.39 -2.99
N GLN A 172 5.45 3.58 -2.17
CA GLN A 172 6.82 3.84 -2.64
C GLN A 172 7.36 2.63 -3.41
N GLU A 173 7.29 1.44 -2.80
CA GLU A 173 7.79 0.21 -3.40
C GLU A 173 7.00 -0.17 -4.65
N ALA A 174 5.68 0.06 -4.66
CA ALA A 174 4.84 -0.20 -5.83
C ALA A 174 5.32 0.56 -7.08
N GLY A 175 5.72 1.83 -6.94
CA GLY A 175 6.28 2.62 -8.04
C GLY A 175 7.72 2.23 -8.40
N ASP A 176 8.59 2.07 -7.40
CA ASP A 176 9.99 1.71 -7.64
C ASP A 176 10.13 0.33 -8.32
N LEU A 177 9.36 -0.67 -7.87
CA LEU A 177 9.38 -2.01 -8.42
C LEU A 177 8.75 -2.10 -9.82
N THR A 178 7.87 -1.17 -10.21
CA THR A 178 7.46 -1.03 -11.62
C THR A 178 8.68 -0.75 -12.50
N LEU A 179 9.53 0.20 -12.11
CA LEU A 179 10.70 0.57 -12.91
C LEU A 179 11.77 -0.54 -12.89
N ILE A 180 12.04 -1.11 -11.71
CA ILE A 180 13.00 -2.22 -11.54
C ILE A 180 12.57 -3.44 -12.35
N GLY A 181 11.32 -3.89 -12.18
CA GLY A 181 10.78 -5.06 -12.86
C GLY A 181 10.79 -4.90 -14.37
N ARG A 182 10.55 -3.68 -14.89
CA ARG A 182 10.62 -3.44 -16.32
C ARG A 182 12.04 -3.55 -16.86
N ARG A 183 13.03 -2.96 -16.19
CA ARG A 183 14.44 -3.10 -16.59
C ARG A 183 14.86 -4.57 -16.58
N ALA A 184 14.51 -5.31 -15.53
CA ALA A 184 14.79 -6.74 -15.43
C ALA A 184 14.10 -7.53 -16.56
N ALA A 185 12.84 -7.21 -16.87
CA ALA A 185 12.11 -7.87 -17.96
C ALA A 185 12.81 -7.70 -19.30
N GLU A 186 13.21 -6.48 -19.66
CA GLU A 186 13.88 -6.16 -20.93
C GLU A 186 15.27 -6.80 -21.03
N ALA A 187 16.04 -6.80 -19.95
CA ALA A 187 17.38 -7.38 -19.93
C ALA A 187 17.38 -8.92 -19.99
N THR A 188 16.32 -9.56 -19.49
CA THR A 188 16.18 -11.02 -19.41
C THR A 188 15.30 -11.62 -20.51
N GLN A 189 14.56 -10.79 -21.25
CA GLN A 189 13.49 -11.22 -22.16
C GLN A 189 12.47 -12.15 -21.48
N THR A 190 12.21 -11.88 -20.20
CA THR A 190 11.25 -12.61 -19.38
C THR A 190 10.23 -11.61 -18.84
N PRO A 191 8.92 -11.85 -18.93
CA PRO A 191 7.93 -10.91 -18.45
C PRO A 191 7.84 -10.91 -16.91
N PHE A 192 7.35 -9.81 -16.33
CA PHE A 192 7.29 -9.59 -14.88
C PHE A 192 5.91 -9.10 -14.42
N PHE A 193 5.52 -9.54 -13.22
CA PHE A 193 4.45 -8.97 -12.43
C PHE A 193 5.03 -8.03 -11.37
N ASN A 194 4.53 -6.81 -11.33
CA ASN A 194 4.67 -5.91 -10.18
C ASN A 194 3.39 -5.98 -9.36
N VAL A 195 3.46 -6.56 -8.17
CA VAL A 195 2.32 -6.90 -7.32
C VAL A 195 2.27 -5.96 -6.12
N GLN A 196 1.08 -5.43 -5.84
CA GLN A 196 0.80 -4.64 -4.63
C GLN A 196 -0.56 -5.04 -4.06
N ASP A 197 -0.76 -4.89 -2.75
CA ASP A 197 -2.02 -5.32 -2.11
C ASP A 197 -3.19 -4.42 -2.53
N GLY A 198 -4.27 -5.04 -3.03
CA GLY A 198 -5.47 -4.32 -3.46
C GLY A 198 -6.14 -3.56 -2.31
N PHE A 199 -6.47 -2.29 -2.53
CA PHE A 199 -6.89 -1.30 -1.53
C PHE A 199 -5.82 -0.93 -0.49
N LEU A 200 -5.18 -1.91 0.15
CA LEU A 200 -4.21 -1.63 1.22
C LEU A 200 -2.94 -0.93 0.73
N THR A 201 -2.58 -1.08 -0.54
CA THR A 201 -1.50 -0.33 -1.19
C THR A 201 -2.01 0.48 -2.37
N THR A 202 -2.88 -0.11 -3.20
CA THR A 202 -3.37 0.59 -4.42
C THR A 202 -4.17 1.85 -4.15
N HIS A 203 -4.78 1.99 -2.95
CA HIS A 203 -5.64 3.13 -2.58
C HIS A 203 -5.21 3.84 -1.29
N THR A 204 -4.16 3.35 -0.63
CA THR A 204 -3.58 3.99 0.55
C THR A 204 -2.65 5.09 0.08
N VAL A 205 -3.00 6.33 0.42
CA VAL A 205 -2.22 7.52 0.10
C VAL A 205 -1.10 7.66 1.12
N GLU A 206 0.14 7.75 0.67
CA GLU A 206 1.34 7.82 1.51
C GLU A 206 2.27 8.95 1.03
N THR A 207 3.15 9.40 1.93
CA THR A 207 4.29 10.25 1.52
C THR A 207 5.32 9.39 0.80
N VAL A 208 5.66 9.75 -0.44
CA VAL A 208 6.59 9.00 -1.29
C VAL A 208 7.55 9.93 -2.05
N ARG A 209 8.54 9.33 -2.70
CA ARG A 209 9.56 9.95 -3.54
C ARG A 209 9.51 9.28 -4.92
N LEU A 210 8.77 9.88 -5.84
CA LEU A 210 8.59 9.30 -7.18
C LEU A 210 9.87 9.39 -8.02
N PRO A 211 10.20 8.38 -8.85
CA PRO A 211 11.34 8.44 -9.76
C PRO A 211 11.28 9.66 -10.70
N GLU A 212 12.38 10.39 -10.85
CA GLU A 212 12.50 11.50 -11.79
C GLU A 212 12.45 11.03 -13.25
N PRO A 213 11.86 11.81 -14.18
CA PRO A 213 11.89 11.53 -15.63
C PRO A 213 13.30 11.24 -16.18
N GLU A 214 14.28 12.01 -15.75
CA GLU A 214 15.69 11.89 -16.17
C GLU A 214 16.28 10.56 -15.70
N PHE A 215 16.03 10.19 -14.44
CA PHE A 215 16.44 8.90 -13.89
C PHE A 215 15.78 7.75 -14.63
N MET A 216 14.46 7.82 -14.84
CA MET A 216 13.73 6.79 -15.57
C MET A 216 14.31 6.57 -16.96
N LYS A 217 14.64 7.67 -17.67
CA LYS A 217 15.25 7.62 -19.01
C LYS A 217 16.61 6.94 -19.00
N GLU A 218 17.49 7.31 -18.05
CA GLU A 218 18.82 6.70 -17.89
C GLU A 218 18.71 5.21 -17.50
N TYR A 219 17.86 4.92 -16.52
CA TYR A 219 17.75 3.59 -15.92
C TYR A 219 17.09 2.58 -16.85
N ILE A 220 16.15 2.95 -17.73
CA ILE A 220 15.51 1.98 -18.62
C ILE A 220 16.03 2.02 -20.06
N GLY A 221 16.45 3.18 -20.58
CA GLY A 221 16.88 3.34 -21.97
C GLY A 221 15.76 3.28 -23.01
N ASP A 222 16.09 3.66 -24.24
CA ASP A 222 15.14 3.73 -25.37
C ASP A 222 14.65 2.33 -25.77
N PRO A 223 13.32 2.10 -25.83
CA PRO A 223 12.78 0.80 -26.25
C PRO A 223 13.21 0.41 -27.67
N LYS A 224 13.45 1.38 -28.58
CA LYS A 224 13.86 1.11 -29.97
C LYS A 224 15.25 0.48 -30.08
N GLU A 225 16.09 0.67 -29.06
CA GLU A 225 17.45 0.10 -29.01
C GLU A 225 17.49 -1.27 -28.30
N LYS A 226 16.44 -1.60 -27.52
CA LYS A 226 16.42 -2.76 -26.63
C LYS A 226 15.43 -3.84 -27.02
N LEU A 227 14.27 -3.46 -27.54
CA LEU A 227 13.18 -4.38 -27.84
C LEU A 227 13.32 -4.93 -29.26
N VAL A 228 13.04 -6.23 -29.39
CA VAL A 228 13.10 -6.93 -30.67
C VAL A 228 11.73 -6.91 -31.32
N ASN A 229 11.65 -6.42 -32.55
CA ASN A 229 10.45 -6.55 -33.38
C ASN A 229 10.46 -7.91 -34.09
N LEU A 230 9.56 -8.81 -33.67
CA LEU A 230 9.41 -10.13 -34.31
C LEU A 230 8.54 -10.06 -35.59
N MET A 231 7.92 -8.90 -35.86
CA MET A 231 7.08 -8.61 -37.03
C MET A 231 7.75 -7.62 -37.99
N ASP A 232 9.07 -7.67 -38.10
CA ASP A 232 9.82 -6.89 -39.10
C ASP A 232 9.66 -7.52 -40.49
N THR A 233 9.03 -6.81 -41.42
CA THR A 233 8.85 -7.29 -42.80
C THR A 233 10.15 -7.32 -43.62
N ALA A 234 11.19 -6.59 -43.19
CA ALA A 234 12.51 -6.66 -43.79
C ALA A 234 13.29 -7.90 -43.31
N ASN A 235 13.01 -8.39 -42.09
CA ASN A 235 13.62 -9.58 -41.50
C ASN A 235 12.54 -10.54 -40.97
N PRO A 236 11.75 -11.16 -41.88
CA PRO A 236 10.56 -11.89 -41.48
C PRO A 236 10.89 -13.14 -40.64
N MET A 237 10.12 -13.31 -39.57
CA MET A 237 10.17 -14.44 -38.65
C MET A 237 8.82 -15.14 -38.58
N MET A 238 8.82 -16.46 -38.34
CA MET A 238 7.64 -17.20 -37.94
C MET A 238 7.72 -17.54 -36.45
N SER A 239 6.74 -17.10 -35.67
CA SER A 239 6.65 -17.34 -34.21
C SER A 239 5.32 -18.03 -33.86
N GLY A 240 5.32 -18.86 -32.82
CA GLY A 240 4.10 -19.55 -32.36
C GLY A 240 3.62 -20.71 -33.23
N VAL A 241 4.54 -21.42 -33.90
CA VAL A 241 4.20 -22.58 -34.75
C VAL A 241 3.73 -23.79 -33.94
N VAL A 242 3.02 -24.70 -34.61
CA VAL A 242 2.73 -26.03 -34.05
C VAL A 242 4.00 -26.86 -34.07
N GLN A 243 4.41 -27.37 -32.90
CA GLN A 243 5.58 -28.23 -32.74
C GLN A 243 5.15 -29.63 -32.29
N ASN A 244 5.66 -30.67 -32.95
CA ASN A 244 5.52 -32.05 -32.50
C ASN A 244 6.49 -32.37 -31.35
N GLN A 245 6.36 -33.57 -30.78
CA GLN A 245 6.93 -33.97 -29.48
C GLN A 245 8.43 -33.69 -29.35
N ASP A 246 9.23 -34.05 -30.36
CA ASP A 246 10.70 -33.87 -30.34
C ASP A 246 11.10 -32.38 -30.23
N SER A 247 10.52 -31.52 -31.09
CA SER A 247 10.84 -30.10 -31.11
C SER A 247 10.29 -29.34 -29.90
N TYR A 248 9.10 -29.71 -29.43
CA TYR A 248 8.44 -29.02 -28.32
C TYR A 248 9.25 -29.14 -27.02
N MET A 249 9.69 -30.34 -26.67
CA MET A 249 10.49 -30.54 -25.45
C MET A 249 11.81 -29.75 -25.53
N LYS A 250 12.49 -29.77 -26.67
CA LYS A 250 13.73 -28.99 -26.88
C LYS A 250 13.49 -27.50 -26.70
N GLY A 251 12.45 -26.95 -27.33
CA GLY A 251 12.10 -25.53 -27.23
C GLY A 251 11.71 -25.11 -25.82
N LYS A 252 10.90 -25.92 -25.11
CA LYS A 252 10.49 -25.62 -23.73
C LYS A 252 11.67 -25.66 -22.75
N ILE A 253 12.58 -26.63 -22.88
CA ILE A 253 13.75 -26.71 -22.01
C ILE A 253 14.78 -25.61 -22.36
N ALA A 254 14.94 -25.27 -23.63
CA ALA A 254 15.87 -24.21 -24.07
C ALA A 254 15.53 -22.83 -23.48
N GLN A 255 14.27 -22.58 -23.09
CA GLN A 255 13.87 -21.33 -22.42
C GLN A 255 14.60 -21.10 -21.09
N ARG A 256 15.13 -22.15 -20.44
CA ARG A 256 15.93 -22.01 -19.21
C ARG A 256 17.11 -21.06 -19.37
N TRP A 257 17.71 -20.98 -20.56
CA TRP A 257 18.78 -20.04 -20.84
C TRP A 257 18.42 -18.57 -20.50
N TYR A 258 17.15 -18.19 -20.66
CA TYR A 258 16.66 -16.86 -20.29
C TYR A 258 16.39 -16.76 -18.79
N TYR A 259 15.74 -17.78 -18.22
CA TYR A 259 15.37 -17.80 -16.80
C TYR A 259 16.57 -17.85 -15.86
N ASP A 260 17.61 -18.59 -16.21
CA ASP A 260 18.83 -18.75 -15.39
C ASP A 260 19.59 -17.41 -15.22
N ARG A 261 19.28 -16.41 -16.05
CA ARG A 261 19.86 -15.06 -15.99
C ARG A 261 19.04 -14.10 -15.13
N VAL A 262 17.81 -14.46 -14.77
CA VAL A 262 16.86 -13.54 -14.10
C VAL A 262 17.37 -13.13 -12.72
N GLU A 263 17.89 -14.08 -11.93
CA GLU A 263 18.36 -13.80 -10.57
C GLU A 263 19.48 -12.74 -10.57
N GLY A 264 20.59 -13.00 -11.26
CA GLY A 264 21.73 -12.08 -11.30
C GLY A 264 21.41 -10.72 -11.92
N ILE A 265 20.58 -10.67 -12.98
CA ILE A 265 20.18 -9.40 -13.59
C ILE A 265 19.28 -8.59 -12.65
N LEU A 266 18.42 -9.26 -11.87
CA LEU A 266 17.58 -8.57 -10.89
C LEU A 266 18.42 -7.99 -9.74
N GLU A 267 19.45 -8.71 -9.27
CA GLU A 267 20.45 -8.17 -8.33
C GLU A 267 21.15 -6.92 -8.88
N GLU A 268 21.60 -6.95 -10.13
CA GLU A 268 22.20 -5.79 -10.79
C GLU A 268 21.24 -4.60 -10.89
N CYS A 269 19.95 -4.87 -11.14
CA CYS A 269 18.92 -3.84 -11.17
C CYS A 269 18.74 -3.20 -9.78
N PHE A 270 18.65 -4.00 -8.72
CA PHE A 270 18.54 -3.49 -7.35
C PHE A 270 19.75 -2.63 -6.95
N GLU A 271 20.96 -3.10 -7.27
CA GLU A 271 22.19 -2.38 -6.94
C GLU A 271 22.28 -1.05 -7.70
N LEU A 272 22.00 -1.04 -9.00
CA LEU A 272 21.98 0.20 -9.79
C LEU A 272 20.92 1.19 -9.28
N PHE A 273 19.74 0.69 -8.91
CA PHE A 273 18.69 1.52 -8.34
C PHE A 273 19.14 2.16 -7.02
N TYR A 274 19.79 1.39 -6.15
CA TYR A 274 20.36 1.88 -4.90
C TYR A 274 21.44 2.94 -5.12
N GLN A 275 22.40 2.70 -6.02
CA GLN A 275 23.47 3.67 -6.33
C GLN A 275 22.92 5.03 -6.78
N LYS A 276 21.81 5.01 -7.53
CA LYS A 276 21.21 6.22 -8.10
C LYS A 276 20.28 6.94 -7.12
N THR A 277 19.56 6.20 -6.29
CA THR A 277 18.44 6.74 -5.51
C THR A 277 18.61 6.67 -4.00
N GLY A 278 19.54 5.85 -3.51
CA GLY A 278 19.72 5.52 -2.11
C GLY A 278 18.70 4.53 -1.54
N ARG A 279 17.69 4.12 -2.32
CA ARG A 279 16.68 3.15 -1.89
C ARG A 279 17.13 1.75 -2.24
N ARG A 280 17.26 0.90 -1.23
CA ARG A 280 17.79 -0.46 -1.36
C ARG A 280 16.66 -1.47 -1.43
N TYR A 281 16.79 -2.39 -2.37
CA TYR A 281 15.91 -3.54 -2.56
C TYR A 281 16.75 -4.81 -2.62
N ASP A 282 16.13 -5.94 -2.29
CA ASP A 282 16.73 -7.28 -2.36
C ASP A 282 15.60 -8.30 -2.50
N PHE A 283 15.92 -9.57 -2.75
CA PHE A 283 14.95 -10.66 -2.87
C PHE A 283 14.13 -10.86 -1.60
N VAL A 284 14.78 -10.68 -0.45
CA VAL A 284 14.18 -10.74 0.88
C VAL A 284 14.69 -9.57 1.72
N GLU A 285 13.84 -9.03 2.58
CA GLU A 285 14.24 -8.04 3.57
C GLU A 285 14.12 -8.64 4.97
N ALA A 286 15.26 -8.86 5.61
CA ALA A 286 15.33 -9.30 6.99
C ALA A 286 15.32 -8.08 7.93
N HIS A 287 14.48 -8.12 8.95
CA HIS A 287 14.48 -7.17 10.05
C HIS A 287 14.71 -7.90 11.36
N ARG A 288 15.90 -7.68 11.94
CA ARG A 288 16.34 -8.26 13.22
C ARG A 288 16.27 -9.79 13.25
N CYS A 289 16.78 -10.44 12.20
CA CYS A 289 16.77 -11.90 12.07
C CYS A 289 18.05 -12.56 12.57
N GLU A 290 19.16 -11.82 12.67
CA GLU A 290 20.51 -12.36 12.94
C GLU A 290 20.61 -13.08 14.29
N ASP A 291 19.93 -12.54 15.32
CA ASP A 291 19.89 -13.05 16.68
C ASP A 291 18.47 -13.50 17.10
N ALA A 292 17.54 -13.63 16.15
CA ALA A 292 16.16 -14.01 16.44
C ALA A 292 16.01 -15.51 16.70
N GLU A 293 15.27 -15.87 17.76
CA GLU A 293 14.80 -17.25 17.96
C GLU A 293 13.46 -17.48 17.25
N PHE A 294 12.65 -16.44 17.07
CA PHE A 294 11.33 -16.52 16.48
C PHE A 294 11.22 -15.53 15.31
N ILE A 295 10.74 -15.99 14.15
CA ILE A 295 10.65 -15.13 12.96
C ILE A 295 9.25 -15.18 12.34
N LEU A 296 8.69 -14.03 11.97
CA LEU A 296 7.52 -13.96 11.09
C LEU A 296 7.96 -13.83 9.63
N VAL A 297 7.41 -14.64 8.74
CA VAL A 297 7.68 -14.59 7.29
C VAL A 297 6.39 -14.22 6.56
N GLY A 298 6.47 -13.35 5.55
CA GLY A 298 5.29 -12.98 4.76
C GLY A 298 5.59 -12.08 3.58
N MET A 299 4.52 -11.61 2.92
CA MET A 299 4.57 -10.77 1.71
C MET A 299 3.53 -9.65 1.80
N GLY A 300 3.85 -8.49 1.22
CA GLY A 300 2.92 -7.38 1.07
C GLY A 300 2.77 -6.51 2.33
N SER A 301 1.72 -5.71 2.35
CA SER A 301 1.56 -4.53 3.23
C SER A 301 1.68 -4.80 4.73
N TYR A 302 1.16 -5.92 5.23
CA TYR A 302 1.23 -6.21 6.67
C TYR A 302 2.67 -6.45 7.17
N MET A 303 3.64 -6.65 6.28
CA MET A 303 5.04 -6.77 6.66
C MET A 303 5.64 -5.44 7.14
N GLU A 304 5.04 -4.29 6.79
CA GLU A 304 5.37 -3.03 7.45
C GLU A 304 4.89 -3.01 8.91
N THR A 305 3.63 -3.42 9.15
CA THR A 305 3.09 -3.58 10.51
C THR A 305 3.92 -4.57 11.33
N ALA A 306 4.40 -5.65 10.70
CA ALA A 306 5.28 -6.62 11.34
C ALA A 306 6.56 -5.96 11.84
N LYS A 307 7.23 -5.12 11.04
CA LYS A 307 8.49 -4.46 11.40
C LYS A 307 8.42 -3.74 12.74
N VAL A 308 7.42 -2.87 12.92
CA VAL A 308 7.23 -2.13 14.19
C VAL A 308 6.75 -3.04 15.33
N THR A 309 6.01 -4.10 15.01
CA THR A 309 5.61 -5.10 16.02
C THR A 309 6.80 -5.93 16.53
N ILE A 310 7.77 -6.24 15.66
CA ILE A 310 9.03 -6.89 16.05
C ILE A 310 9.81 -6.00 17.00
N ASP A 311 9.91 -4.70 16.72
CA ASP A 311 10.60 -3.76 17.61
C ASP A 311 9.92 -3.65 18.97
N TYR A 312 8.59 -3.68 19.01
CA TYR A 312 7.82 -3.78 20.24
C TYR A 312 8.15 -5.07 21.02
N LEU A 313 8.08 -6.24 20.38
CA LEU A 313 8.38 -7.53 21.01
C LEU A 313 9.82 -7.58 21.56
N ARG A 314 10.77 -7.02 20.82
CA ARG A 314 12.17 -6.89 21.24
C ARG A 314 12.34 -5.99 22.45
N SER A 315 11.58 -4.90 22.55
CA SER A 315 11.54 -4.06 23.76
C SER A 315 11.03 -4.81 25.00
N LYS A 316 10.28 -5.90 24.80
CA LYS A 316 9.81 -6.83 25.85
C LYS A 316 10.77 -8.00 26.09
N GLY A 317 11.95 -8.01 25.47
CA GLY A 317 12.95 -9.07 25.63
C GLY A 317 12.68 -10.34 24.83
N ILE A 318 11.75 -10.33 23.88
CA ILE A 318 11.51 -11.48 23.00
C ILE A 318 12.47 -11.38 21.81
N PRO A 319 13.30 -12.41 21.52
CA PRO A 319 14.22 -12.42 20.38
C PRO A 319 13.46 -12.66 19.06
N ALA A 320 12.73 -11.64 18.62
CA ALA A 320 11.83 -11.67 17.48
C ALA A 320 12.46 -11.07 16.20
N GLY A 321 12.20 -11.66 15.04
CA GLY A 321 12.56 -11.10 13.74
C GLY A 321 11.39 -11.15 12.76
N CYS A 322 11.50 -10.45 11.63
CA CYS A 322 10.61 -10.69 10.49
C CYS A 322 11.35 -10.70 9.16
N LEU A 323 10.89 -11.52 8.23
CA LEU A 323 11.44 -11.68 6.89
C LEU A 323 10.35 -11.39 5.86
N ASN A 324 10.48 -10.26 5.16
CA ASN A 324 9.64 -9.93 4.02
C ASN A 324 10.19 -10.57 2.75
N ILE A 325 9.33 -11.17 1.94
CA ILE A 325 9.69 -11.69 0.62
C ILE A 325 9.28 -10.65 -0.43
N CYS A 326 10.27 -9.98 -1.03
CA CYS A 326 10.04 -9.00 -2.09
C CYS A 326 9.96 -9.68 -3.46
N VAL A 327 10.67 -10.79 -3.66
CA VAL A 327 10.70 -11.53 -4.93
C VAL A 327 10.18 -12.94 -4.68
N PHE A 328 9.03 -13.29 -5.27
CA PHE A 328 8.47 -14.64 -5.18
C PHE A 328 8.93 -15.54 -6.35
N ARG A 329 9.18 -14.93 -7.51
CA ARG A 329 9.74 -15.59 -8.70
C ARG A 329 10.85 -14.73 -9.32
N PRO A 330 12.05 -15.27 -9.56
CA PRO A 330 12.51 -16.61 -9.13
C PRO A 330 12.50 -16.74 -7.60
N PHE A 331 12.25 -17.95 -7.08
CA PHE A 331 12.03 -18.13 -5.65
C PHE A 331 13.37 -18.08 -4.88
N PRO A 332 13.52 -17.22 -3.84
CA PRO A 332 14.81 -16.96 -3.19
C PRO A 332 15.13 -17.98 -2.10
N SER A 333 15.22 -19.26 -2.48
CA SER A 333 15.46 -20.38 -1.55
C SER A 333 16.71 -20.15 -0.69
N LYS A 334 17.81 -19.70 -1.30
CA LYS A 334 19.10 -19.50 -0.61
C LYS A 334 19.02 -18.41 0.44
N GLN A 335 18.45 -17.27 0.09
CA GLN A 335 18.32 -16.10 0.95
C GLN A 335 17.37 -16.42 2.12
N ILE A 336 16.24 -17.08 1.85
CA ILE A 336 15.29 -17.51 2.88
C ILE A 336 15.92 -18.51 3.85
N VAL A 337 16.53 -19.59 3.34
CA VAL A 337 17.15 -20.61 4.21
C VAL A 337 18.25 -19.99 5.05
N ASN A 338 19.09 -19.11 4.48
CA ASN A 338 20.14 -18.46 5.25
C ASN A 338 19.61 -17.56 6.37
N ALA A 339 18.53 -16.82 6.12
CA ALA A 339 17.90 -15.97 7.13
C ALA A 339 17.21 -16.76 8.25
N LEU A 340 16.69 -17.96 7.94
CA LEU A 340 15.83 -18.72 8.86
C LEU A 340 16.52 -19.93 9.52
N LYS A 341 17.62 -20.46 8.97
CA LYS A 341 18.24 -21.73 9.42
C LYS A 341 18.66 -21.75 10.90
N ASN A 342 18.84 -20.58 11.50
CA ASN A 342 19.31 -20.44 12.87
C ASN A 342 18.23 -20.13 13.91
N CYS A 343 16.99 -19.81 13.49
CA CYS A 343 15.92 -19.57 14.44
C CYS A 343 15.42 -20.88 15.05
N THR A 344 14.73 -20.79 16.19
CA THR A 344 14.04 -21.91 16.83
C THR A 344 12.77 -22.28 16.06
N ALA A 345 12.00 -21.26 15.66
CA ALA A 345 10.77 -21.42 14.92
C ALA A 345 10.45 -20.20 14.07
N PHE A 346 9.68 -20.41 13.01
CA PHE A 346 9.09 -19.31 12.25
C PHE A 346 7.64 -19.59 11.87
N THR A 347 6.88 -18.53 11.70
CA THR A 347 5.49 -18.57 11.22
C THR A 347 5.42 -17.90 9.86
N VAL A 348 4.81 -18.56 8.88
CA VAL A 348 4.51 -17.98 7.56
C VAL A 348 3.09 -17.46 7.55
N PHE A 349 2.91 -16.15 7.37
CA PHE A 349 1.60 -15.55 7.10
C PHE A 349 1.35 -15.51 5.60
N GLU A 350 0.17 -15.96 5.18
CA GLU A 350 -0.23 -15.96 3.78
C GLU A 350 -1.62 -15.35 3.63
N ARG A 351 -1.76 -14.43 2.66
CA ARG A 351 -3.01 -13.74 2.36
C ARG A 351 -3.92 -14.53 1.43
N MET A 352 -4.02 -15.82 1.71
CA MET A 352 -4.79 -16.80 0.96
C MET A 352 -5.08 -18.01 1.84
N ASP A 353 -5.96 -18.89 1.38
CA ASP A 353 -6.18 -20.20 2.00
C ASP A 353 -6.46 -21.26 0.94
N ASP A 354 -5.63 -22.31 0.89
CA ASP A 354 -5.84 -23.52 0.09
C ASP A 354 -6.19 -24.69 1.03
N PRO A 355 -7.49 -24.92 1.32
CA PRO A 355 -7.92 -25.84 2.36
C PRO A 355 -7.66 -27.32 2.04
N LEU A 356 -7.40 -27.67 0.78
CA LEU A 356 -7.03 -29.04 0.40
C LEU A 356 -5.53 -29.29 0.48
N SER A 357 -4.72 -28.26 0.70
CA SER A 357 -3.29 -28.43 0.90
C SER A 357 -2.99 -29.06 2.25
N THR A 358 -2.38 -30.25 2.22
CA THR A 358 -1.88 -30.93 3.42
C THR A 358 -0.48 -30.47 3.84
N THR A 359 0.16 -29.61 3.04
CA THR A 359 1.55 -29.17 3.24
C THR A 359 1.68 -27.66 3.49
N GLY A 360 0.56 -26.93 3.51
CA GLY A 360 0.48 -25.48 3.74
C GLY A 360 0.18 -24.70 2.45
N ASN A 361 -0.02 -23.40 2.57
CA ASN A 361 -0.27 -22.51 1.42
C ASN A 361 1.01 -22.35 0.56
N HIS A 362 0.91 -21.62 -0.56
CA HIS A 362 1.93 -21.60 -1.61
C HIS A 362 3.31 -21.18 -1.12
N LEU A 363 3.43 -20.09 -0.35
CA LEU A 363 4.71 -19.65 0.18
C LEU A 363 5.26 -20.66 1.20
N THR A 364 4.42 -21.19 2.09
CA THR A 364 4.82 -22.23 3.04
C THR A 364 5.39 -23.46 2.34
N ARG A 365 4.79 -23.89 1.22
CA ARG A 365 5.24 -25.05 0.44
C ARG A 365 6.61 -24.84 -0.17
N GLU A 366 6.83 -23.68 -0.78
CA GLU A 366 8.13 -23.32 -1.38
C GLU A 366 9.23 -23.24 -0.30
N ILE A 367 8.92 -22.65 0.86
CA ILE A 367 9.87 -22.59 1.99
C ILE A 367 10.18 -24.01 2.49
N LYS A 368 9.18 -24.88 2.67
CA LYS A 368 9.40 -26.28 3.07
C LYS A 368 10.24 -27.04 2.06
N ALA A 369 10.04 -26.82 0.76
CA ALA A 369 10.86 -27.40 -0.30
C ALA A 369 12.31 -26.93 -0.21
N ALA A 370 12.54 -25.61 -0.05
CA ALA A 370 13.88 -25.04 0.13
C ALA A 370 14.61 -25.63 1.36
N PHE A 371 13.90 -25.81 2.48
CA PHE A 371 14.46 -26.45 3.67
C PHE A 371 14.72 -27.95 3.49
N CYS A 372 13.91 -28.65 2.70
CA CYS A 372 14.17 -30.04 2.33
C CYS A 372 15.47 -30.16 1.53
N ASP A 373 15.67 -29.28 0.54
CA ASP A 373 16.91 -29.24 -0.24
C ASP A 373 18.12 -28.90 0.64
N ALA A 374 18.00 -27.90 1.51
CA ALA A 374 19.05 -27.54 2.47
C ALA A 374 19.38 -28.67 3.45
N ALA A 375 18.39 -29.45 3.93
CA ALA A 375 18.66 -30.59 4.81
C ALA A 375 19.51 -31.68 4.11
N ASN A 376 19.39 -31.78 2.78
CA ASN A 376 20.13 -32.72 1.96
C ASN A 376 21.43 -32.13 1.37
N GLY A 377 21.64 -30.82 1.45
CA GLY A 377 22.75 -30.14 0.75
C GLY A 377 22.58 -30.16 -0.78
N ALA A 378 21.33 -30.09 -1.25
CA ALA A 378 20.96 -30.19 -2.66
C ALA A 378 20.68 -28.79 -3.28
N ASN A 379 20.58 -28.74 -4.60
CA ASN A 379 20.17 -27.55 -5.36
C ASN A 379 20.95 -26.27 -5.02
N GLY A 380 22.26 -26.43 -4.74
CA GLY A 380 23.16 -25.30 -4.44
C GLY A 380 23.01 -24.73 -3.01
N LEU A 381 22.23 -25.37 -2.14
CA LEU A 381 22.06 -24.97 -0.75
C LEU A 381 23.05 -25.70 0.17
N GLU A 382 23.60 -24.97 1.14
CA GLU A 382 24.46 -25.55 2.17
C GLU A 382 23.68 -26.55 3.02
N LYS A 383 24.33 -27.66 3.38
CA LYS A 383 23.73 -28.66 4.24
C LYS A 383 23.51 -28.12 5.65
N ILE A 384 22.25 -28.09 6.11
CA ILE A 384 21.90 -27.68 7.48
C ILE A 384 21.76 -28.89 8.41
N GLY A 385 22.19 -28.72 9.66
CA GLY A 385 22.14 -29.78 10.68
C GLY A 385 20.85 -29.83 11.51
N ARG A 386 20.01 -28.79 11.43
CA ARG A 386 18.74 -28.70 12.15
C ARG A 386 17.67 -28.01 11.30
N LEU A 387 16.41 -28.39 11.54
CA LEU A 387 15.24 -27.74 10.94
C LEU A 387 14.52 -26.92 12.02
N PRO A 388 14.28 -25.62 11.81
CA PRO A 388 13.40 -24.84 12.66
C PRO A 388 11.97 -25.40 12.65
N ARG A 389 11.19 -25.18 13.70
CA ARG A 389 9.76 -25.48 13.66
C ARG A 389 9.05 -24.52 12.70
N ILE A 390 8.26 -25.09 11.78
CA ILE A 390 7.55 -24.33 10.74
C ILE A 390 6.06 -24.28 11.10
N TYR A 391 5.57 -23.07 11.38
CA TYR A 391 4.16 -22.75 11.56
C TYR A 391 3.67 -21.95 10.35
N HIS A 392 2.36 -21.96 10.11
CA HIS A 392 1.78 -21.23 8.98
C HIS A 392 0.35 -20.80 9.28
N ALA A 393 -0.08 -19.71 8.66
CA ALA A 393 -1.39 -19.15 8.92
C ALA A 393 -2.01 -18.45 7.70
N ALA A 394 -3.33 -18.57 7.60
CA ALA A 394 -4.15 -17.72 6.76
C ALA A 394 -4.39 -16.37 7.48
N ALA A 395 -3.96 -15.27 6.86
CA ALA A 395 -3.99 -13.94 7.47
C ALA A 395 -4.39 -12.87 6.44
N GLY A 396 -5.30 -11.98 6.80
CA GLY A 396 -5.60 -10.78 6.01
C GLY A 396 -6.35 -10.99 4.68
N LEU A 397 -6.98 -12.15 4.51
CA LEU A 397 -7.83 -12.47 3.36
C LEU A 397 -8.95 -11.43 3.22
N GLY A 398 -9.16 -10.92 2.01
CA GLY A 398 -10.19 -9.93 1.73
C GLY A 398 -9.98 -8.60 2.44
N SER A 399 -8.72 -8.19 2.63
CA SER A 399 -8.32 -7.03 3.45
C SER A 399 -8.87 -7.04 4.88
N ARG A 400 -9.04 -8.22 5.46
CA ARG A 400 -9.17 -8.30 6.91
C ARG A 400 -7.89 -7.74 7.55
N ASP A 401 -8.03 -6.95 8.61
CA ASP A 401 -6.88 -6.40 9.29
C ASP A 401 -5.99 -7.50 9.89
N VAL A 402 -4.67 -7.33 9.72
CA VAL A 402 -3.63 -8.06 10.45
C VAL A 402 -2.93 -7.05 11.33
N ARG A 403 -3.21 -7.10 12.64
CA ARG A 403 -2.81 -6.08 13.61
C ARG A 403 -1.61 -6.51 14.43
N PRO A 404 -0.93 -5.58 15.13
CA PRO A 404 0.14 -5.93 16.06
C PRO A 404 -0.24 -7.06 17.02
N GLY A 405 -1.44 -7.04 17.58
CA GLY A 405 -1.92 -8.10 18.47
C GLY A 405 -2.07 -9.48 17.82
N ASP A 406 -2.38 -9.54 16.52
CA ASP A 406 -2.45 -10.80 15.77
C ASP A 406 -1.05 -11.39 15.54
N ILE A 407 -0.09 -10.51 15.25
CA ILE A 407 1.32 -10.87 15.10
C ILE A 407 1.88 -11.34 16.44
N ILE A 408 1.64 -10.59 17.53
CA ILE A 408 2.04 -10.98 18.89
C ILE A 408 1.48 -12.37 19.25
N ALA A 409 0.22 -12.66 18.91
CA ALA A 409 -0.37 -13.98 19.15
C ALA A 409 0.37 -15.10 18.40
N ALA A 410 0.84 -14.86 17.18
CA ALA A 410 1.67 -15.82 16.44
C ALA A 410 3.03 -16.07 17.12
N PHE A 411 3.68 -15.03 17.66
CA PHE A 411 4.91 -15.19 18.45
C PHE A 411 4.68 -16.00 19.72
N GLN A 412 3.60 -15.72 20.45
CA GLN A 412 3.21 -16.50 21.62
C GLN A 412 2.91 -17.97 21.26
N ASN A 413 2.38 -18.24 20.07
CA ASN A 413 2.18 -19.61 19.59
C ASN A 413 3.51 -20.32 19.32
N MET A 414 4.48 -19.65 18.69
CA MET A 414 5.81 -20.24 18.40
C MET A 414 6.61 -20.59 19.66
N GLN A 415 6.40 -19.84 20.75
CA GLN A 415 7.03 -20.08 22.05
C GLN A 415 6.51 -21.34 22.76
N LYS A 416 5.33 -21.85 22.39
CA LYS A 416 4.76 -23.07 22.97
C LYS A 416 5.38 -24.31 22.31
N PRO A 417 5.79 -25.33 23.09
CA PRO A 417 6.27 -26.60 22.53
C PRO A 417 5.25 -27.29 21.60
N ASP A 418 3.97 -27.15 21.93
CA ASP A 418 2.80 -27.73 21.26
C ASP A 418 1.95 -26.65 20.55
N GLY A 419 2.58 -25.56 20.10
CA GLY A 419 1.91 -24.51 19.34
C GLY A 419 1.12 -25.07 18.15
N GLN A 420 -0.01 -24.43 17.83
CA GLN A 420 -0.87 -24.85 16.73
C GLN A 420 -0.15 -24.67 15.39
N HIS A 421 0.03 -25.75 14.62
CA HIS A 421 0.82 -25.73 13.37
C HIS A 421 0.22 -24.87 12.26
N PHE A 422 -1.10 -24.99 12.05
CA PHE A 422 -1.88 -24.18 11.14
C PHE A 422 -2.93 -23.40 11.93
N PHE A 423 -3.05 -22.10 11.71
CA PHE A 423 -4.06 -21.26 12.36
C PHE A 423 -4.52 -20.14 11.44
N CYS A 424 -5.54 -19.40 11.86
CA CYS A 424 -5.90 -18.12 11.26
C CYS A 424 -5.82 -16.98 12.29
N VAL A 425 -5.80 -15.74 11.82
CA VAL A 425 -5.80 -14.55 12.68
C VAL A 425 -6.84 -13.53 12.22
N GLY A 426 -7.23 -12.63 13.12
CA GLY A 426 -8.17 -11.53 12.81
C GLY A 426 -9.65 -11.93 12.71
N ILE A 427 -10.02 -13.20 12.92
CA ILE A 427 -11.41 -13.69 12.91
C ILE A 427 -11.74 -14.50 14.16
N ASP A 428 -13.03 -14.62 14.47
CA ASP A 428 -13.52 -15.55 15.49
C ASP A 428 -13.81 -16.91 14.85
N HIS A 429 -12.90 -17.86 15.06
CA HIS A 429 -12.99 -19.20 14.49
C HIS A 429 -12.26 -20.21 15.41
N ALA A 430 -12.65 -21.48 15.38
CA ALA A 430 -12.04 -22.52 16.21
C ALA A 430 -10.53 -22.71 15.96
N LEU A 431 -10.07 -22.40 14.74
CA LEU A 431 -8.65 -22.42 14.35
C LEU A 431 -7.93 -21.10 14.62
N ALA A 432 -8.64 -20.05 15.05
CA ALA A 432 -8.05 -18.73 15.19
C ALA A 432 -7.22 -18.60 16.47
N LEU A 433 -6.05 -17.97 16.38
CA LEU A 433 -5.37 -17.50 17.57
C LEU A 433 -6.12 -16.30 18.13
N ARG A 434 -6.39 -16.34 19.44
CA ARG A 434 -7.04 -15.22 20.12
C ARG A 434 -6.06 -14.05 20.23
N ARG A 435 -6.50 -12.88 19.78
CA ARG A 435 -5.78 -11.63 19.99
C ARG A 435 -5.75 -11.30 21.48
N GLY A 436 -4.54 -11.06 21.99
CA GLY A 436 -4.29 -10.60 23.35
C GLY A 436 -4.11 -9.09 23.40
N GLU A 437 -2.94 -8.65 23.87
CA GLU A 437 -2.53 -7.25 23.81
C GLU A 437 -2.41 -6.78 22.36
N ASP A 438 -2.90 -5.56 22.08
CA ASP A 438 -2.76 -4.88 20.79
C ASP A 438 -2.22 -3.45 21.05
N PRO A 439 -0.89 -3.24 20.98
CA PRO A 439 -0.29 -1.95 21.34
C PRO A 439 -0.47 -0.87 20.26
N ASP A 440 -0.51 0.39 20.68
CA ASP A 440 -0.40 1.55 19.79
C ASP A 440 1.04 1.70 19.28
N LEU A 441 1.28 1.32 18.02
CA LEU A 441 2.61 1.40 17.38
C LEU A 441 2.70 2.50 16.32
N ARG A 442 1.85 3.54 16.42
CA ARG A 442 2.01 4.73 15.58
C ARG A 442 3.36 5.41 15.85
N PRO A 443 3.89 6.20 14.90
CA PRO A 443 5.07 7.03 15.14
C PRO A 443 4.91 7.86 16.42
N LYS A 444 6.01 8.11 17.12
CA LYS A 444 6.00 8.95 18.32
C LYS A 444 5.45 10.34 17.96
N ASN A 445 4.55 10.88 18.80
CA ASN A 445 3.79 12.11 18.54
C ASN A 445 2.87 12.04 17.31
N GLY A 446 2.62 10.84 16.78
CA GLY A 446 1.72 10.63 15.67
C GLY A 446 0.28 11.00 16.03
N PHE A 447 -0.42 11.54 15.05
CA PHE A 447 -1.83 11.94 15.13
C PHE A 447 -2.67 11.04 14.26
N SER A 448 -3.83 10.63 14.75
CA SER A 448 -4.79 9.84 14.00
C SER A 448 -6.17 10.46 13.97
N MET A 449 -6.77 10.43 12.79
CA MET A 449 -8.12 10.87 12.54
C MET A 449 -8.94 9.74 11.92
N ARG A 450 -10.15 9.53 12.44
CA ARG A 450 -11.15 8.66 11.83
C ARG A 450 -12.38 9.48 11.47
N GLY A 451 -12.85 9.34 10.24
CA GLY A 451 -14.07 9.99 9.80
C GLY A 451 -15.19 9.01 9.47
N HIS A 452 -16.41 9.40 9.81
CA HIS A 452 -17.67 8.74 9.47
C HIS A 452 -18.47 9.64 8.53
N SER A 453 -18.80 9.13 7.35
CA SER A 453 -19.44 9.89 6.28
C SER A 453 -20.38 9.01 5.46
N VAL A 454 -21.12 9.61 4.52
CA VAL A 454 -21.87 8.89 3.50
C VAL A 454 -21.19 9.02 2.13
N GLY A 455 -21.25 7.96 1.33
CA GLY A 455 -20.81 7.97 -0.06
C GLY A 455 -21.53 9.06 -0.87
N GLY A 456 -20.78 10.05 -1.36
CA GLY A 456 -21.30 11.21 -2.10
C GLY A 456 -21.08 12.56 -1.41
N PHE A 457 -20.66 12.59 -0.13
CA PHE A 457 -20.45 13.84 0.62
C PHE A 457 -19.06 14.49 0.40
N GLY A 458 -18.20 13.87 -0.41
CA GLY A 458 -16.86 14.41 -0.72
C GLY A 458 -15.80 14.21 0.38
N SER A 459 -16.14 13.54 1.49
CA SER A 459 -15.25 13.39 2.65
C SER A 459 -13.99 12.55 2.37
N VAL A 460 -14.08 11.48 1.57
CA VAL A 460 -12.90 10.67 1.19
C VAL A 460 -11.91 11.49 0.36
N THR A 461 -12.40 12.27 -0.61
CA THR A 461 -11.55 13.19 -1.38
C THR A 461 -10.95 14.26 -0.47
N THR A 462 -11.73 14.79 0.46
CA THR A 462 -11.23 15.74 1.46
C THR A 462 -10.13 15.14 2.31
N ASN A 463 -10.27 13.89 2.75
CA ASN A 463 -9.24 13.19 3.52
C ASN A 463 -7.93 13.06 2.73
N LYS A 464 -8.00 12.73 1.43
CA LYS A 464 -6.83 12.74 0.54
C LYS A 464 -6.20 14.14 0.44
N ILE A 465 -7.01 15.19 0.33
CA ILE A 465 -6.52 16.58 0.29
C ILE A 465 -5.84 16.97 1.61
N ILE A 466 -6.41 16.60 2.76
CA ILE A 466 -5.80 16.82 4.08
C ILE A 466 -4.43 16.11 4.15
N ALA A 467 -4.35 14.86 3.68
CA ALA A 467 -3.08 14.12 3.61
C ALA A 467 -2.05 14.85 2.74
N VAL A 468 -2.44 15.30 1.54
CA VAL A 468 -1.56 16.07 0.64
C VAL A 468 -1.08 17.37 1.27
N ILE A 469 -1.95 18.07 2.03
CA ILE A 469 -1.56 19.29 2.75
C ILE A 469 -0.58 18.95 3.88
N ALA A 470 -0.87 17.92 4.67
CA ALA A 470 0.02 17.48 5.74
C ALA A 470 1.41 17.08 5.22
N GLY A 471 1.48 16.38 4.08
CA GLY A 471 2.74 16.05 3.42
C GLY A 471 3.44 17.26 2.81
N ASN A 472 2.80 17.90 1.83
CA ASN A 472 3.46 18.90 0.98
C ASN A 472 3.60 20.28 1.62
N VAL A 473 2.71 20.64 2.56
CA VAL A 473 2.72 21.97 3.21
C VAL A 473 3.39 21.89 4.57
N PHE A 474 3.10 20.85 5.37
CA PHE A 474 3.62 20.73 6.73
C PHE A 474 4.83 19.79 6.87
N GLY A 475 5.29 19.18 5.77
CA GLY A 475 6.49 18.34 5.76
C GLY A 475 6.36 17.10 6.64
N LYS A 476 5.16 16.54 6.76
CA LYS A 476 4.88 15.35 7.57
C LYS A 476 4.83 14.09 6.72
N ASP A 477 5.07 12.96 7.35
CA ASP A 477 4.71 11.68 6.76
C ASP A 477 3.23 11.40 7.01
N VAL A 478 2.54 10.96 5.97
CA VAL A 478 1.11 10.74 6.01
C VAL A 478 0.76 9.36 5.52
N GLN A 479 -0.32 8.82 6.06
CA GLN A 479 -0.97 7.64 5.54
C GLN A 479 -2.48 7.86 5.62
N ALA A 480 -3.20 7.76 4.51
CA ALA A 480 -4.63 7.98 4.45
C ALA A 480 -5.32 6.97 3.55
N TYR A 481 -6.35 6.32 4.09
CA TYR A 481 -7.08 5.29 3.35
C TYR A 481 -8.57 5.27 3.73
N PRO A 482 -9.46 5.02 2.76
CA PRO A 482 -10.87 4.79 3.01
C PRO A 482 -11.17 3.30 3.24
N LYS A 483 -12.24 3.04 4.00
CA LYS A 483 -12.89 1.73 4.08
C LYS A 483 -14.21 1.81 3.33
N TYR A 484 -14.22 1.23 2.13
CA TYR A 484 -15.41 1.19 1.29
C TYR A 484 -16.28 -0.02 1.61
N GLY A 485 -17.60 0.17 1.55
CA GLY A 485 -18.55 -0.92 1.35
C GLY A 485 -18.70 -1.28 -0.14
N SER A 486 -19.57 -2.23 -0.44
CA SER A 486 -19.86 -2.67 -1.81
C SER A 486 -20.65 -1.64 -2.65
N GLU A 487 -21.33 -0.67 -2.02
CA GLU A 487 -22.17 0.30 -2.73
C GLU A 487 -21.44 1.60 -3.10
N LYS A 488 -21.80 2.15 -4.27
CA LYS A 488 -21.14 3.34 -4.84
C LYS A 488 -21.55 4.67 -4.18
N LYS A 489 -22.75 4.78 -3.60
CA LYS A 489 -23.29 6.01 -2.97
C LYS A 489 -24.32 5.68 -1.90
N GLY A 490 -24.56 6.60 -0.96
CA GLY A 490 -25.67 6.52 -0.02
C GLY A 490 -25.44 5.66 1.22
N LEU A 491 -24.45 4.77 1.21
CA LEU A 491 -24.06 4.00 2.40
C LEU A 491 -23.01 4.72 3.25
N PRO A 492 -22.96 4.39 4.57
CA PRO A 492 -21.88 4.78 5.45
C PRO A 492 -20.51 4.39 4.90
N THR A 493 -19.53 5.25 5.10
CA THR A 493 -18.14 5.09 4.70
C THR A 493 -17.26 5.61 5.83
N THR A 494 -16.23 4.84 6.16
CA THR A 494 -15.24 5.25 7.14
C THR A 494 -13.95 5.59 6.41
N TYR A 495 -13.20 6.58 6.89
CA TYR A 495 -11.89 6.90 6.37
C TYR A 495 -10.93 7.19 7.52
N TYR A 496 -9.66 6.96 7.25
CA TYR A 496 -8.59 7.01 8.23
C TYR A 496 -7.46 7.90 7.72
N LEU A 497 -6.81 8.59 8.64
CA LEU A 497 -5.63 9.39 8.40
C LEU A 497 -4.71 9.26 9.60
N THR A 498 -3.44 8.98 9.34
CA THR A 498 -2.36 9.10 10.31
C THR A 498 -1.35 10.11 9.78
N ILE A 499 -0.85 10.97 10.66
CA ILE A 499 0.20 11.95 10.37
C ILE A 499 1.31 11.74 11.40
N GLY A 500 2.56 11.70 10.96
CA GLY A 500 3.72 11.55 11.84
C GLY A 500 4.92 12.35 11.36
N ASP A 501 5.93 12.44 12.23
CA ASP A 501 7.24 13.02 11.90
C ASP A 501 8.16 12.02 11.17
N SER A 502 7.73 10.76 11.05
CA SER A 502 8.44 9.67 10.42
C SER A 502 7.46 8.68 9.78
N HIS A 503 8.00 7.81 8.94
CA HIS A 503 7.23 6.83 8.16
C HIS A 503 6.22 6.05 9.01
N ILE A 504 5.02 5.87 8.45
CA ILE A 504 3.90 5.21 9.12
C ILE A 504 3.84 3.77 8.64
N TYR A 505 4.24 2.84 9.51
CA TYR A 505 4.33 1.42 9.16
C TYR A 505 3.02 0.63 9.36
N MET A 506 2.02 1.17 10.06
CA MET A 506 0.84 0.38 10.44
C MET A 506 -0.25 0.37 9.35
N HIS A 507 -0.39 -0.75 8.65
CA HIS A 507 -1.47 -0.98 7.67
C HIS A 507 -2.65 -1.76 8.28
N SER A 508 -3.47 -1.07 9.07
CA SER A 508 -4.71 -1.60 9.66
C SER A 508 -5.59 -0.46 10.17
N GLU A 509 -6.87 -0.71 10.44
CA GLU A 509 -7.79 0.30 10.98
C GLU A 509 -7.27 0.94 12.28
N LEU A 510 -7.70 2.17 12.57
CA LEU A 510 -7.20 2.89 13.74
C LEU A 510 -8.05 2.55 14.98
N GLU A 511 -7.42 1.95 15.99
CA GLU A 511 -8.01 1.74 17.33
C GLU A 511 -7.62 2.85 18.32
N HIS A 512 -6.67 3.70 17.95
CA HIS A 512 -6.25 4.87 18.73
C HIS A 512 -6.46 6.11 17.88
N ILE A 513 -7.42 6.95 18.26
CA ILE A 513 -7.89 8.08 17.47
C ILE A 513 -7.81 9.36 18.31
N ASP A 514 -7.26 10.43 17.74
CA ASP A 514 -7.13 11.74 18.38
C ASP A 514 -8.28 12.67 17.99
N LEU A 515 -8.75 12.56 16.74
CA LEU A 515 -9.86 13.33 16.20
C LEU A 515 -10.87 12.44 15.48
N LEU A 516 -12.11 12.44 15.97
CA LEU A 516 -13.24 11.79 15.33
C LEU A 516 -14.04 12.80 14.50
N CYS A 517 -14.13 12.59 13.19
CA CYS A 517 -14.89 13.44 12.28
C CYS A 517 -16.22 12.78 11.92
N VAL A 518 -17.33 13.48 12.14
CA VAL A 518 -18.69 12.97 11.92
C VAL A 518 -19.37 13.85 10.88
N ASN A 519 -19.13 13.54 9.61
CA ASN A 519 -19.77 14.23 8.48
C ASN A 519 -21.23 13.79 8.32
N ASP A 520 -21.53 12.53 8.65
CA ASP A 520 -22.90 12.02 8.74
C ASP A 520 -23.41 12.16 10.18
N PRO A 521 -24.35 13.09 10.46
CA PRO A 521 -24.85 13.29 11.82
C PRO A 521 -25.56 12.06 12.39
N THR A 522 -25.99 11.09 11.57
CA THR A 522 -26.60 9.87 12.10
C THR A 522 -25.59 8.95 12.79
N ALA A 523 -24.30 9.03 12.42
CA ALA A 523 -23.26 8.19 13.00
C ALA A 523 -23.05 8.49 14.49
N ILE A 524 -23.20 9.73 14.95
CA ILE A 524 -23.05 10.08 16.38
C ILE A 524 -24.12 9.44 17.27
N MET A 525 -25.21 8.94 16.68
CA MET A 525 -26.31 8.33 17.43
C MET A 525 -25.94 6.96 18.02
N ASN A 526 -24.88 6.32 17.50
CA ASN A 526 -24.39 5.05 17.98
C ASN A 526 -23.15 5.25 18.88
N PRO A 527 -23.14 4.72 20.13
CA PRO A 527 -21.95 4.82 21.00
C PRO A 527 -20.69 4.16 20.42
N LEU A 528 -20.83 3.13 19.57
CA LEU A 528 -19.69 2.47 18.90
C LEU A 528 -18.90 3.41 17.99
N THR A 529 -19.52 4.51 17.52
CA THR A 529 -18.84 5.55 16.74
C THR A 529 -17.71 6.23 17.52
N LEU A 530 -17.74 6.16 18.85
CA LEU A 530 -16.70 6.70 19.73
C LEU A 530 -15.57 5.69 20.02
N ASP A 531 -15.66 4.45 19.57
CA ASP A 531 -14.68 3.41 19.89
C ASP A 531 -13.28 3.78 19.40
N GLY A 532 -12.29 3.67 20.27
CA GLY A 532 -10.90 4.03 19.99
C GLY A 532 -10.55 5.52 20.10
N LEU A 533 -11.53 6.41 20.30
CA LEU A 533 -11.24 7.82 20.60
C LEU A 533 -10.54 7.94 21.96
N GLN A 534 -9.38 8.58 21.98
CA GLN A 534 -8.60 8.75 23.20
C GLN A 534 -9.27 9.72 24.18
N ALA A 535 -9.09 9.52 25.49
CA ALA A 535 -9.60 10.43 26.50
C ALA A 535 -9.05 11.87 26.27
N GLY A 536 -9.91 12.88 26.31
CA GLY A 536 -9.56 14.26 25.91
C GLY A 536 -9.53 14.51 24.39
N GLY A 537 -9.75 13.47 23.58
CA GLY A 537 -9.81 13.54 22.12
C GLY A 537 -10.91 14.48 21.61
N GLY A 538 -10.74 14.92 20.37
CA GLY A 538 -11.67 15.82 19.69
C GLY A 538 -12.76 15.07 18.93
N ILE A 539 -13.96 15.63 18.91
CA ILE A 539 -15.04 15.26 17.98
C ILE A 539 -15.32 16.50 17.14
N PHE A 540 -15.34 16.37 15.82
CA PHE A 540 -15.82 17.41 14.92
C PHE A 540 -17.02 16.88 14.13
N MET A 541 -18.19 17.51 14.24
CA MET A 541 -19.42 16.98 13.66
C MET A 541 -20.22 17.99 12.82
N GLN A 542 -20.92 17.45 11.82
CA GLN A 542 -21.95 18.18 11.09
C GLN A 542 -23.13 18.45 12.02
N SER A 543 -23.57 19.70 12.10
CA SER A 543 -24.82 20.03 12.79
C SER A 543 -25.55 21.19 12.11
N PRO A 544 -26.87 21.08 11.87
CA PRO A 544 -27.69 22.20 11.39
C PRO A 544 -28.06 23.20 12.49
N HIS A 545 -27.78 22.89 13.77
CA HIS A 545 -28.10 23.77 14.90
C HIS A 545 -27.03 24.84 15.09
N ALA A 546 -27.47 26.08 15.27
CA ALA A 546 -26.57 27.21 15.47
C ALA A 546 -26.06 27.35 16.92
N ASP A 547 -26.84 26.89 17.90
CA ASP A 547 -26.51 27.02 19.32
C ASP A 547 -25.98 25.71 19.91
N ALA A 548 -24.93 25.82 20.73
CA ALA A 548 -24.26 24.67 21.33
C ALA A 548 -25.17 23.83 22.25
N ALA A 549 -26.20 24.42 22.86
CA ALA A 549 -27.12 23.70 23.73
C ALA A 549 -28.05 22.76 22.94
N ALA A 550 -28.56 23.20 21.78
CA ALA A 550 -29.36 22.37 20.90
C ALA A 550 -28.53 21.23 20.30
N VAL A 551 -27.27 21.48 19.92
CA VAL A 551 -26.36 20.41 19.47
C VAL A 551 -26.19 19.37 20.57
N TRP A 552 -25.89 19.81 21.79
CA TRP A 552 -25.72 18.91 22.93
C TRP A 552 -26.97 18.08 23.21
N ASN A 553 -28.14 18.72 23.23
CA ASN A 553 -29.42 18.07 23.48
C ASN A 553 -29.82 17.07 22.38
N HIS A 554 -29.29 17.21 21.16
CA HIS A 554 -29.51 16.26 20.07
C HIS A 554 -28.71 14.96 20.23
N ILE A 555 -27.54 15.02 20.90
CA ILE A 555 -26.70 13.84 21.14
C ILE A 555 -27.40 12.91 22.14
N PRO A 556 -27.53 11.60 21.86
CA PRO A 556 -28.19 10.68 22.79
C PRO A 556 -27.54 10.61 24.16
N ALA A 557 -28.33 10.43 25.22
CA ALA A 557 -27.84 10.39 26.60
C ALA A 557 -26.74 9.33 26.85
N SER A 558 -26.78 8.19 26.14
CA SER A 558 -25.73 7.17 26.19
C SER A 558 -24.39 7.67 25.67
N VAL A 559 -24.39 8.46 24.59
CA VAL A 559 -23.22 9.05 23.96
C VAL A 559 -22.72 10.25 24.77
N GLN A 560 -23.62 11.10 25.26
CA GLN A 560 -23.30 12.19 26.20
C GLN A 560 -22.58 11.67 27.45
N LYS A 561 -23.02 10.52 28.00
CA LYS A 561 -22.36 9.88 29.14
C LYS A 561 -20.89 9.57 28.84
N ILE A 562 -20.61 8.95 27.70
CA ILE A 562 -19.24 8.61 27.28
C ILE A 562 -18.41 9.88 27.08
N ILE A 563 -18.96 10.89 26.39
CA ILE A 563 -18.29 12.19 26.17
C ILE A 563 -17.86 12.82 27.50
N ARG A 564 -18.74 12.82 28.51
CA ARG A 564 -18.44 13.35 29.85
C ARG A 564 -17.38 12.53 30.57
N GLU A 565 -17.54 11.21 30.61
CA GLU A 565 -16.62 10.30 31.31
C GLU A 565 -15.20 10.37 30.74
N LYS A 566 -15.08 10.42 29.41
CA LYS A 566 -13.81 10.48 28.69
C LYS A 566 -13.31 11.90 28.42
N LYS A 567 -14.09 12.91 28.82
CA LYS A 567 -13.79 14.35 28.68
C LYS A 567 -13.48 14.75 27.24
N TYR A 568 -14.25 14.26 26.28
CA TYR A 568 -14.06 14.64 24.88
C TYR A 568 -14.40 16.11 24.64
N ARG A 569 -13.70 16.72 23.68
CA ARG A 569 -13.96 18.09 23.21
C ARG A 569 -14.86 18.01 21.98
N VAL A 570 -16.05 18.58 22.05
CA VAL A 570 -17.04 18.47 20.97
C VAL A 570 -17.08 19.78 20.19
N HIS A 571 -16.72 19.69 18.92
CA HIS A 571 -16.72 20.78 17.95
C HIS A 571 -17.76 20.51 16.87
N PHE A 572 -18.39 21.57 16.37
CA PHE A 572 -19.42 21.44 15.34
C PHE A 572 -19.42 22.62 14.37
N CYS A 573 -19.99 22.38 13.19
CA CYS A 573 -20.23 23.38 12.17
C CYS A 573 -21.37 22.92 11.24
N ASP A 574 -22.09 23.86 10.62
CA ASP A 574 -23.07 23.53 9.58
C ASP A 574 -22.40 23.48 8.20
N MET A 575 -21.68 22.40 7.93
CA MET A 575 -20.99 22.12 6.68
C MET A 575 -21.95 22.13 5.48
N VAL A 576 -23.17 21.61 5.63
CA VAL A 576 -24.19 21.57 4.56
C VAL A 576 -24.64 22.98 4.19
N LYS A 577 -24.92 23.84 5.17
CA LYS A 577 -25.26 25.25 4.92
C LYS A 577 -24.11 25.98 4.24
N ILE A 578 -22.89 25.85 4.77
CA ILE A 578 -21.70 26.48 4.18
C ILE A 578 -21.53 26.08 2.72
N ALA A 579 -21.62 24.77 2.43
CA ALA A 579 -21.48 24.26 1.08
C ALA A 579 -22.59 24.76 0.13
N ARG A 580 -23.84 24.81 0.59
CA ARG A 580 -24.97 25.32 -0.21
C ARG A 580 -24.83 26.80 -0.56
N GLU A 581 -24.34 27.61 0.38
CA GLU A 581 -24.16 29.06 0.19
C GLU A 581 -22.95 29.39 -0.69
N MET A 582 -21.93 28.52 -0.73
CA MET A 582 -20.69 28.76 -1.48
C MET A 582 -20.68 28.13 -2.88
N ALA A 583 -21.32 26.98 -3.07
CA ALA A 583 -21.25 26.26 -4.34
C ALA A 583 -21.95 27.02 -5.47
N SER A 584 -21.21 27.33 -6.54
CA SER A 584 -21.78 27.90 -7.76
C SER A 584 -22.65 26.90 -8.54
N GLU A 585 -22.43 25.59 -8.35
CA GLU A 585 -23.10 24.51 -9.07
C GLU A 585 -23.97 23.66 -8.12
N ALA A 586 -25.20 23.36 -8.56
CA ALA A 586 -26.19 22.68 -7.71
C ALA A 586 -25.76 21.26 -7.30
N ASP A 587 -25.08 20.52 -8.18
CA ASP A 587 -24.60 19.16 -7.90
C ASP A 587 -23.39 19.12 -6.95
N LEU A 588 -22.72 20.26 -6.77
CA LEU A 588 -21.60 20.41 -5.83
C LEU A 588 -22.04 20.75 -4.40
N GLN A 589 -23.24 21.29 -4.21
CA GLN A 589 -23.76 21.69 -2.88
C GLN A 589 -23.65 20.56 -1.84
N MET A 590 -23.91 19.30 -2.25
CA MET A 590 -23.79 18.16 -1.35
C MET A 590 -22.36 17.62 -1.25
N ARG A 591 -21.53 17.75 -2.28
CA ARG A 591 -20.15 17.24 -2.29
C ARG A 591 -19.17 18.16 -1.59
N MET A 592 -19.43 19.46 -1.59
CA MET A 592 -18.55 20.47 -1.00
C MET A 592 -18.63 20.53 0.52
N GLN A 593 -19.62 19.89 1.17
CA GLN A 593 -19.66 19.83 2.63
C GLN A 593 -18.41 19.15 3.21
N GLY A 594 -17.84 18.17 2.49
CA GLY A 594 -16.61 17.51 2.89
C GLY A 594 -15.47 18.50 3.10
N ILE A 595 -15.27 19.47 2.20
CA ILE A 595 -14.11 20.38 2.25
C ILE A 595 -14.14 21.34 3.44
N VAL A 596 -15.30 21.54 4.08
CA VAL A 596 -15.43 22.33 5.30
C VAL A 596 -14.62 21.69 6.44
N LEU A 597 -14.51 20.35 6.45
CA LEU A 597 -13.67 19.61 7.40
C LEU A 597 -12.21 20.05 7.33
N LEU A 598 -11.68 20.39 6.15
CA LEU A 598 -10.29 20.84 6.04
C LEU A 598 -10.06 22.14 6.83
N GLY A 599 -11.02 23.07 6.82
CA GLY A 599 -10.95 24.28 7.64
C GLY A 599 -10.97 23.98 9.14
N ALA A 600 -11.84 23.06 9.56
CA ALA A 600 -11.89 22.60 10.94
C ALA A 600 -10.60 21.87 11.34
N PHE A 601 -10.04 21.02 10.47
CA PHE A 601 -8.77 20.35 10.68
C PHE A 601 -7.64 21.36 10.95
N LEU A 602 -7.51 22.40 10.12
CA LEU A 602 -6.49 23.45 10.30
C LEU A 602 -6.65 24.19 11.64
N LYS A 603 -7.88 24.35 12.13
CA LYS A 603 -8.17 24.99 13.43
C LYS A 603 -7.90 24.06 14.62
N LEU A 604 -8.34 22.82 14.53
CA LEU A 604 -8.37 21.87 15.65
C LEU A 604 -7.02 21.18 15.86
N THR A 605 -6.21 21.06 14.81
CA THR A 605 -4.89 20.45 14.87
C THR A 605 -3.78 21.49 15.05
N PRO A 606 -2.60 21.12 15.56
CA PRO A 606 -1.52 22.06 15.79
C PRO A 606 -0.73 22.42 14.52
N TYR A 607 -0.87 21.67 13.42
CA TYR A 607 0.02 21.78 12.26
C TYR A 607 0.12 23.20 11.66
N SER A 608 -1.00 23.93 11.59
CA SER A 608 -0.98 25.31 11.07
C SER A 608 -0.43 26.33 12.08
N ARG A 609 -0.46 26.02 13.38
CA ARG A 609 0.09 26.90 14.43
C ARG A 609 1.57 26.67 14.66
N ASP A 610 1.98 25.41 14.50
CA ASP A 610 3.36 24.96 14.70
C ASP A 610 4.17 25.06 13.41
N SER A 611 3.53 25.28 12.25
CA SER A 611 4.24 25.65 11.03
C SER A 611 4.82 27.05 11.19
N ASN A 612 6.08 27.24 10.82
CA ASN A 612 6.71 28.57 10.76
C ASN A 612 6.18 29.41 9.57
N MET A 613 4.89 29.28 9.25
CA MET A 613 4.23 29.86 8.07
C MET A 613 3.20 30.90 8.49
N THR A 614 3.00 31.93 7.67
CA THR A 614 1.88 32.86 7.85
C THR A 614 0.55 32.21 7.42
N GLU A 615 -0.57 32.79 7.83
CA GLU A 615 -1.90 32.34 7.41
C GLU A 615 -2.02 32.33 5.87
N GLU A 616 -1.48 33.36 5.19
CA GLU A 616 -1.47 33.44 3.73
C GLU A 616 -0.70 32.27 3.10
N GLN A 617 0.50 31.96 3.62
CA GLN A 617 1.31 30.85 3.10
C GLN A 617 0.62 29.49 3.25
N VAL A 618 -0.10 29.27 4.36
CA VAL A 618 -0.90 28.06 4.55
C VAL A 618 -2.02 27.98 3.52
N TYR A 619 -2.77 29.06 3.31
CA TYR A 619 -3.86 29.06 2.33
C TYR A 619 -3.39 28.98 0.87
N GLU A 620 -2.20 29.49 0.54
CA GLU A 620 -1.58 29.24 -0.78
C GLU A 620 -1.29 27.75 -0.99
N GLY A 621 -0.78 27.07 0.04
CA GLY A 621 -0.58 25.61 0.03
C GLY A 621 -1.89 24.85 -0.15
N VAL A 622 -2.94 25.25 0.56
CA VAL A 622 -4.30 24.71 0.42
C VAL A 622 -4.81 24.91 -1.01
N GLU A 623 -4.68 26.11 -1.58
CA GLU A 623 -5.14 26.41 -2.93
C GLU A 623 -4.40 25.58 -3.99
N LYS A 624 -3.08 25.36 -3.84
CA LYS A 624 -2.31 24.45 -4.70
C LYS A 624 -2.85 23.02 -4.63
N ALA A 625 -3.15 22.52 -3.43
CA ALA A 625 -3.73 21.18 -3.26
C ALA A 625 -5.14 21.09 -3.89
N LEU A 626 -5.98 22.10 -3.70
CA LEU A 626 -7.31 22.16 -4.33
C LEU A 626 -7.22 22.21 -5.85
N ASN A 627 -6.26 22.93 -6.42
CA ASN A 627 -6.02 22.96 -7.86
C ASN A 627 -5.65 21.57 -8.42
N LYS A 628 -4.82 20.79 -7.70
CA LYS A 628 -4.48 19.40 -8.11
C LYS A 628 -5.74 18.54 -8.31
N TYR A 629 -6.70 18.62 -7.38
CA TYR A 629 -7.91 17.78 -7.42
C TYR A 629 -9.06 18.36 -8.25
N PHE A 630 -9.24 19.68 -8.24
CA PHE A 630 -10.43 20.35 -8.79
C PHE A 630 -10.13 21.31 -9.94
N GLY A 631 -8.87 21.56 -10.29
CA GLY A 631 -8.50 22.53 -11.33
C GLY A 631 -9.13 22.24 -12.69
N LYS A 632 -9.32 20.96 -13.05
CA LYS A 632 -10.02 20.54 -14.28
C LYS A 632 -11.50 20.95 -14.32
N ARG A 633 -12.11 21.27 -13.18
CA ARG A 633 -13.50 21.77 -13.07
C ARG A 633 -13.59 23.29 -13.15
N GLY A 634 -12.47 23.98 -13.32
CA GLY A 634 -12.39 25.43 -13.48
C GLY A 634 -12.06 26.18 -12.19
N ALA A 635 -11.48 27.38 -12.37
CA ALA A 635 -10.99 28.22 -11.27
C ALA A 635 -12.08 28.62 -10.28
N ARG A 636 -13.33 28.77 -10.74
CA ARG A 636 -14.46 29.11 -9.86
C ARG A 636 -14.72 28.02 -8.82
N VAL A 637 -14.71 26.76 -9.23
CA VAL A 637 -14.90 25.61 -8.32
C VAL A 637 -13.79 25.55 -7.29
N VAL A 638 -12.54 25.82 -7.68
CA VAL A 638 -11.40 25.90 -6.75
C VAL A 638 -11.62 27.00 -5.71
N GLN A 639 -12.04 28.20 -6.15
CA GLN A 639 -12.30 29.32 -5.26
C GLN A 639 -13.45 29.06 -4.29
N ASP A 640 -14.55 28.46 -4.76
CA ASP A 640 -15.69 28.11 -3.91
C ASP A 640 -15.27 27.10 -2.83
N ASN A 641 -14.44 26.11 -3.17
CA ASN A 641 -13.87 25.17 -2.19
C ASN A 641 -12.95 25.88 -1.19
N LEU A 642 -12.08 26.78 -1.64
CA LEU A 642 -11.22 27.56 -0.76
C LEU A 642 -12.03 28.43 0.22
N ASN A 643 -13.14 29.00 -0.23
CA ASN A 643 -14.05 29.76 0.63
C ASN A 643 -14.74 28.87 1.66
N CYS A 644 -15.17 27.66 1.28
CA CYS A 644 -15.67 26.66 2.24
C CYS A 644 -14.64 26.32 3.32
N VAL A 645 -13.35 26.17 2.96
CA VAL A 645 -12.27 25.93 3.94
C VAL A 645 -12.15 27.11 4.92
N LYS A 646 -12.10 28.35 4.40
CA LYS A 646 -12.01 29.57 5.24
C LYS A 646 -13.20 29.69 6.20
N ARG A 647 -14.41 29.38 5.72
CA ARG A 647 -15.63 29.37 6.54
C ARG A 647 -15.60 28.24 7.57
N GLY A 648 -15.17 27.04 7.20
CA GLY A 648 -14.99 25.94 8.14
C GLY A 648 -14.04 26.29 9.29
N TYR A 649 -12.94 26.96 9.01
CA TYR A 649 -12.03 27.47 10.04
C TYR A 649 -12.73 28.49 10.97
N LYS A 650 -13.39 29.51 10.40
CA LYS A 650 -14.01 30.60 11.17
C LYS A 650 -15.24 30.14 11.97
N GLU A 651 -16.13 29.37 11.36
CA GLU A 651 -17.45 29.01 11.88
C GLU A 651 -17.46 27.72 12.72
N THR A 652 -16.35 27.00 12.82
CA THR A 652 -16.25 25.86 13.77
C THR A 652 -16.35 26.37 15.21
N GLN A 653 -17.32 25.85 15.95
CA GLN A 653 -17.58 26.19 17.36
C GLN A 653 -17.29 24.98 18.26
N GLU A 654 -17.04 25.24 19.55
CA GLU A 654 -16.90 24.20 20.59
C GLU A 654 -18.10 24.26 21.54
N ILE A 655 -18.63 23.10 21.94
CA ILE A 655 -19.64 23.02 23.00
C ILE A 655 -18.96 23.30 24.33
N PRO A 656 -19.34 24.37 25.07
CA PRO A 656 -18.72 24.69 26.35
C PRO A 656 -18.86 23.55 27.37
N ALA A 657 -17.78 23.28 28.10
CA ALA A 657 -17.77 22.25 29.14
C ALA A 657 -18.85 22.47 30.23
N SER A 658 -19.34 23.69 30.42
CA SER A 658 -20.44 24.00 31.34
C SER A 658 -21.79 23.43 30.89
N LEU A 659 -22.02 23.29 29.58
CA LEU A 659 -23.24 22.68 29.03
C LEU A 659 -23.20 21.15 29.06
N MET A 660 -21.99 20.60 29.13
CA MET A 660 -21.74 19.16 29.20
C MET A 660 -21.66 18.62 30.65
N LYS A 661 -22.08 19.38 31.67
CA LYS A 661 -22.05 18.90 33.06
C LYS A 661 -23.28 18.06 33.38
#